data_AF-A0A970E146-F1
#
_entry.id   AF-A0A970E146-F1
#
_cell.length_a   1.000
_cell.length_b   1.000
_cell.length_c   1.000
_cell.angle_alpha   90.00
_cell.angle_beta   90.00
_cell.angle_gamma   90.00
#
_symmetry.space_group_name_H-M   'P 1'
#
loop_
_entity.id
_entity.type
_entity.pdbx_description
1 polymer ?
#
loop_
_entity_poly.entity_id
_entity_poly.type
_entity_poly.pdbx_seq_one_letter_code
_entity_poly.pdbx_strand_id
1 'polypeptide(L)'
;MRHSGPTVKFILLILAAVLTWAAGAGPALGRELRYHEYIASFGDASRPELAIYVPAAEYTSGAGLSLANEGHIFMDEAGYIEWEVDVPAKGLYNIMLSYYPAPGRGGSIEREVLVNGERPFAEAGYLLLHRVFRDAGPIVKDSLGNEIRPAQIEYPMWQQVPLRDSRGYTQEPFLFYFEEGKNTVRLVSVQEPMIISGITLCQVHGSPSYAEVRAAYDSQADAARGVFIKIQGEEALYRSHATLFPVSDTGDPTVEPYHPAQIRLNTIGGWRFNQPGQWISWEFEVPETGLYKIAFKAKQNIRRGIHSNRRILIDGRVPFAELEAVEFPYSNRYRMHALGDEEGPYLFYLEEGRHEIALEVVLGSQSSLIQAVEDSLYRLNGIYRRIIMVISPDPDPLRDYQLPERIPEVLEQMAEEARFLHGLADSMESETGQIGGHMLTVRNLALQLESMAEKPESIQLRLNEYRDNLSALGTWLLQTVEQPLQIDYFIVASPEMELPRAEPTFWESVKHELGKLAASFTHNYAALGDLSEMQAAERSIKVWIGSGRDQAQALKAMIEDSFTPQTGIKVELELVNMNILLQAALAGRGPDVALGVDPSQPMNFGLRDAVIDLTQFSDFEETAARFVPAALEPFTFRSHVFALPEQLPFFMLFYRQDILEELGIEVPQTWDEVLFIIPELQKANMNFGLPYTVVNRSVGGNIGEVPAGGGSLSASQGVITFLMFLNQKGVEL
;
A
#
# COMPACT_ATOMS: atom_id res chain seq x y z
N MET A 1 -60.49 -10.39 -35.88
CA MET A 1 -60.32 -9.49 -34.73
C MET A 1 -59.16 -8.53 -35.04
N ARG A 2 -59.29 -7.56 -35.96
CA ARG A 2 -59.64 -6.14 -35.75
C ARG A 2 -59.58 -5.58 -34.31
N HIS A 3 -58.90 -4.43 -34.24
CA HIS A 3 -58.85 -3.38 -33.21
C HIS A 3 -57.77 -3.46 -32.11
N SER A 4 -56.59 -2.93 -32.42
CA SER A 4 -55.79 -2.15 -31.47
C SER A 4 -55.44 -0.81 -32.14
N GLY A 5 -55.96 0.28 -31.55
CA GLY A 5 -56.01 1.61 -32.16
C GLY A 5 -54.70 2.40 -32.08
N PRO A 6 -54.64 3.57 -32.76
CA PRO A 6 -53.47 4.46 -32.81
C PRO A 6 -52.98 4.93 -31.42
N THR A 7 -53.81 4.81 -30.38
CA THR A 7 -53.49 5.11 -28.98
C THR A 7 -52.42 4.18 -28.39
N VAL A 8 -52.32 2.91 -28.81
CA VAL A 8 -51.31 1.97 -28.28
C VAL A 8 -49.93 2.28 -28.84
N LYS A 9 -49.84 2.68 -30.12
CA LYS A 9 -48.59 3.15 -30.73
C LYS A 9 -48.13 4.49 -30.14
N PHE A 10 -49.06 5.37 -29.79
CA PHE A 10 -48.74 6.66 -29.15
C PHE A 10 -48.28 6.49 -27.70
N ILE A 11 -48.86 5.54 -26.94
CA ILE A 11 -48.42 5.20 -25.59
C ILE A 11 -47.05 4.50 -25.61
N LEU A 12 -46.77 3.62 -26.58
CA LEU A 12 -45.43 3.02 -26.76
C LEU A 12 -44.36 4.04 -27.16
N LEU A 13 -44.71 5.05 -27.97
CA LEU A 13 -43.81 6.16 -28.32
C LEU A 13 -43.56 7.10 -27.14
N ILE A 14 -44.57 7.34 -26.29
CA ILE A 14 -44.39 8.13 -25.06
C ILE A 14 -43.62 7.32 -24.01
N LEU A 15 -43.82 6.01 -23.88
CA LEU A 15 -43.00 5.18 -22.97
C LEU A 15 -41.54 5.10 -23.46
N ALA A 16 -41.31 4.99 -24.77
CA ALA A 16 -39.96 5.02 -25.33
C ALA A 16 -39.30 6.41 -25.17
N ALA A 17 -40.07 7.50 -25.29
CA ALA A 17 -39.60 8.87 -25.05
C ALA A 17 -39.36 9.15 -23.56
N VAL A 18 -40.16 8.60 -22.65
CA VAL A 18 -39.98 8.74 -21.19
C VAL A 18 -38.83 7.84 -20.69
N LEU A 19 -38.60 6.68 -21.30
CA LEU A 19 -37.41 5.86 -21.06
C LEU A 19 -36.12 6.48 -21.61
N THR A 20 -36.19 7.24 -22.70
CA THR A 20 -35.02 7.99 -23.22
C THR A 20 -34.79 9.33 -22.51
N TRP A 21 -35.80 9.91 -21.85
CA TRP A 21 -35.64 11.12 -21.03
C TRP A 21 -35.29 10.82 -19.56
N ALA A 22 -35.64 9.63 -19.06
CA ALA A 22 -35.17 9.11 -17.77
C ALA A 22 -33.76 8.49 -17.85
N ALA A 23 -33.19 8.35 -19.05
CA ALA A 23 -31.78 7.99 -19.28
C ALA A 23 -30.87 9.24 -19.32
N GLY A 24 -31.25 10.30 -18.60
CA GLY A 24 -30.39 11.44 -18.31
C GLY A 24 -29.49 11.12 -17.13
N ALA A 25 -28.19 10.93 -17.39
CA ALA A 25 -27.09 10.92 -16.44
C ALA A 25 -27.16 9.86 -15.31
N GLY A 26 -27.16 8.59 -15.69
CA GLY A 26 -26.38 7.59 -14.95
C GLY A 26 -25.08 7.35 -15.72
N PRO A 27 -23.92 7.07 -15.09
CA PRO A 27 -22.72 6.77 -15.83
C PRO A 27 -23.02 5.50 -16.64
N ALA A 28 -23.01 5.62 -17.96
CA ALA A 28 -22.82 4.44 -18.79
C ALA A 28 -21.53 3.79 -18.29
N LEU A 29 -21.60 2.53 -17.86
CA LEU A 29 -20.46 1.72 -17.44
C LEU A 29 -19.49 1.54 -18.62
N GLY A 30 -18.73 2.59 -18.90
CA GLY A 30 -17.56 2.59 -19.76
C GLY A 30 -16.35 2.88 -18.86
N ARG A 31 -15.20 2.30 -19.23
CA ARG A 31 -13.91 2.54 -18.57
C ARG A 31 -13.74 4.04 -18.26
N GLU A 32 -13.57 4.35 -16.97
CA GLU A 32 -13.30 5.73 -16.52
C GLU A 32 -12.05 6.27 -17.24
N LEU A 33 -12.13 7.54 -17.66
CA LEU A 33 -11.04 8.25 -18.31
C LEU A 33 -9.84 8.34 -17.36
N ARG A 34 -8.63 7.99 -17.82
CA ARG A 34 -7.39 8.14 -17.04
C ARG A 34 -6.89 9.58 -17.12
N TYR A 35 -6.12 10.04 -16.12
CA TYR A 35 -5.61 11.42 -16.08
C TYR A 35 -4.87 11.87 -17.35
N HIS A 36 -4.05 11.01 -17.94
CA HIS A 36 -3.32 11.33 -19.17
C HIS A 36 -4.26 11.51 -20.39
N GLU A 37 -5.38 10.78 -20.43
CA GLU A 37 -6.42 10.93 -21.46
C GLU A 37 -7.21 12.23 -21.23
N TYR A 38 -7.51 12.53 -19.96
CA TYR A 38 -8.14 13.78 -19.53
C TYR A 38 -7.33 14.99 -19.96
N ILE A 39 -6.06 15.07 -19.59
CA ILE A 39 -5.24 16.24 -19.91
C ILE A 39 -5.02 16.41 -21.41
N ALA A 40 -4.91 15.30 -22.16
CA ALA A 40 -4.80 15.33 -23.61
C ALA A 40 -6.04 15.94 -24.29
N SER A 41 -7.23 15.78 -23.70
CA SER A 41 -8.46 16.40 -24.20
C SER A 41 -8.48 17.93 -24.05
N PHE A 42 -7.64 18.49 -23.17
CA PHE A 42 -7.53 19.92 -22.87
C PHE A 42 -6.18 20.51 -23.29
N GLY A 43 -5.44 19.89 -24.22
CA GLY A 43 -4.03 20.18 -24.52
C GLY A 43 -3.68 21.67 -24.75
N ASP A 44 -4.56 22.44 -25.39
CA ASP A 44 -4.35 23.88 -25.67
C ASP A 44 -5.07 24.82 -24.67
N ALA A 45 -5.63 24.29 -23.58
CA ALA A 45 -6.34 25.09 -22.60
C ALA A 45 -5.39 26.07 -21.89
N SER A 46 -5.86 27.28 -21.63
CA SER A 46 -5.12 28.30 -20.88
C SER A 46 -4.80 27.80 -19.46
N ARG A 47 -3.65 28.23 -18.94
CA ARG A 47 -3.26 28.10 -17.52
C ARG A 47 -3.19 29.50 -16.91
N PRO A 48 -4.31 30.03 -16.35
CA PRO A 48 -4.32 31.38 -15.82
C PRO A 48 -3.49 31.48 -14.54
N GLU A 49 -2.60 32.48 -14.46
CA GLU A 49 -1.81 32.82 -13.27
C GLU A 49 -2.67 33.55 -12.23
N LEU A 50 -3.59 32.81 -11.61
CA LEU A 50 -4.52 33.31 -10.61
C LEU A 50 -4.54 32.40 -9.40
N ALA A 51 -4.71 32.98 -8.20
CA ALA A 51 -4.88 32.26 -6.95
C ALA A 51 -6.25 32.60 -6.36
N ILE A 52 -7.11 31.59 -6.20
CA ILE A 52 -8.48 31.72 -5.70
C ILE A 52 -8.60 30.87 -4.44
N TYR A 53 -8.59 31.51 -3.28
CA TYR A 53 -8.77 30.83 -2.00
C TYR A 53 -10.25 30.78 -1.62
N VAL A 54 -10.74 29.60 -1.24
CA VAL A 54 -12.10 29.37 -0.76
C VAL A 54 -12.02 28.74 0.63
N PRO A 55 -12.45 29.47 1.68
CA PRO A 55 -12.48 28.95 3.04
C PRO A 55 -13.40 27.73 3.18
N ALA A 56 -13.03 26.77 4.03
CA ALA A 56 -13.84 25.58 4.25
C ALA A 56 -15.24 25.93 4.76
N ALA A 57 -15.38 26.93 5.63
CA ALA A 57 -16.66 27.39 6.17
C ALA A 57 -17.64 27.98 5.14
N GLU A 58 -17.18 28.33 3.93
CA GLU A 58 -18.03 28.85 2.84
C GLU A 58 -18.61 27.72 1.95
N TYR A 59 -18.59 26.47 2.44
CA TYR A 59 -19.20 25.35 1.73
C TYR A 59 -20.70 25.58 1.48
N THR A 60 -21.18 25.14 0.31
CA THR A 60 -22.58 25.26 -0.11
C THR A 60 -23.41 24.02 0.22
N SER A 61 -22.78 22.85 0.31
CA SER A 61 -23.40 21.59 0.69
C SER A 61 -22.40 20.67 1.39
N GLY A 62 -22.89 19.77 2.24
CA GLY A 62 -22.05 18.77 2.88
C GLY A 62 -22.80 17.81 3.78
N ALA A 63 -22.17 16.68 4.07
CA ALA A 63 -22.64 15.63 4.98
C ALA A 63 -21.46 15.13 5.83
N GLY A 64 -21.71 14.78 7.09
CA GLY A 64 -20.63 14.37 8.01
C GLY A 64 -19.69 15.52 8.42
N LEU A 65 -20.21 16.76 8.42
CA LEU A 65 -19.43 17.96 8.73
C LEU A 65 -19.82 18.52 10.10
N SER A 66 -18.83 19.04 10.82
CA SER A 66 -19.03 19.86 12.02
C SER A 66 -18.04 21.01 12.07
N LEU A 67 -18.43 22.09 12.74
CA LEU A 67 -17.57 23.26 12.89
C LEU A 67 -16.39 22.92 13.81
N ALA A 68 -15.17 23.09 13.32
CA ALA A 68 -13.96 23.11 14.13
C ALA A 68 -13.64 24.54 14.57
N ASN A 69 -12.59 24.74 15.38
CA ASN A 69 -12.19 26.07 15.82
C ASN A 69 -11.82 26.98 14.62
N GLU A 70 -12.03 28.29 14.77
CA GLU A 70 -11.53 29.33 13.85
C GLU A 70 -12.05 29.27 12.39
N GLY A 71 -13.25 28.73 12.16
CA GLY A 71 -13.85 28.70 10.82
C GLY A 71 -13.33 27.55 9.94
N HIS A 72 -12.67 26.57 10.55
CA HIS A 72 -12.33 25.31 9.91
C HIS A 72 -13.47 24.29 10.03
N ILE A 73 -13.50 23.30 9.14
CA ILE A 73 -14.54 22.27 9.13
C ILE A 73 -13.92 20.91 9.44
N PHE A 74 -14.41 20.26 10.50
CA PHE A 74 -14.16 18.85 10.73
C PHE A 74 -15.05 18.03 9.79
N MET A 75 -14.43 17.08 9.10
CA MET A 75 -15.07 16.14 8.20
C MET A 75 -14.81 14.73 8.72
N ASP A 76 -15.88 13.98 8.98
CA ASP A 76 -15.85 12.62 9.50
C ASP A 76 -15.32 11.61 8.47
N GLU A 77 -15.15 10.34 8.87
CA GLU A 77 -14.66 9.26 8.00
C GLU A 77 -15.63 8.91 6.85
N ALA A 78 -16.90 9.34 6.94
CA ALA A 78 -17.89 9.26 5.87
C ALA A 78 -18.59 10.61 5.68
N GLY A 79 -18.79 11.02 4.42
CA GLY A 79 -19.44 12.29 4.10
C GLY A 79 -18.78 13.02 2.94
N TYR A 80 -19.13 14.29 2.77
CA TYR A 80 -18.52 15.17 1.76
C TYR A 80 -18.65 16.64 2.15
N ILE A 81 -17.82 17.48 1.53
CA ILE A 81 -17.89 18.93 1.56
C ILE A 81 -17.86 19.45 0.12
N GLU A 82 -18.70 20.43 -0.19
CA GLU A 82 -18.81 21.01 -1.53
C GLU A 82 -18.76 22.53 -1.48
N TRP A 83 -17.95 23.11 -2.36
CA TRP A 83 -17.82 24.55 -2.55
C TRP A 83 -18.34 24.97 -3.91
N GLU A 84 -18.92 26.16 -3.98
CA GLU A 84 -19.12 26.89 -5.23
C GLU A 84 -17.97 27.89 -5.37
N VAL A 85 -17.24 27.82 -6.48
CA VAL A 85 -16.05 28.64 -6.76
C VAL A 85 -16.32 29.49 -8.00
N ASP A 86 -16.20 30.80 -7.88
CA ASP A 86 -16.30 31.73 -9.01
C ASP A 86 -14.93 31.89 -9.68
N VAL A 87 -14.79 31.32 -10.88
CA VAL A 87 -13.54 31.25 -11.63
C VAL A 87 -13.52 32.36 -12.68
N PRO A 88 -12.62 33.36 -12.59
CA PRO A 88 -12.65 34.55 -13.44
C PRO A 88 -12.14 34.33 -14.87
N ALA A 89 -11.46 33.21 -15.13
CA ALA A 89 -10.97 32.86 -16.45
C ALA A 89 -10.99 31.34 -16.61
N LYS A 90 -11.58 30.83 -17.70
CA LYS A 90 -11.54 29.40 -17.98
C LYS A 90 -10.10 28.89 -18.16
N GLY A 91 -9.85 27.65 -17.77
CA GLY A 91 -8.53 27.05 -17.93
C GLY A 91 -8.25 25.89 -16.99
N LEU A 92 -7.00 25.42 -17.02
CA LEU A 92 -6.49 24.38 -16.14
C LEU A 92 -5.87 24.99 -14.88
N TYR A 93 -6.23 24.46 -13.73
CA TYR A 93 -5.78 24.89 -12.40
C TYR A 93 -5.36 23.70 -11.56
N ASN A 94 -4.39 23.88 -10.67
CA ASN A 94 -4.14 22.96 -9.57
C ASN A 94 -5.07 23.27 -8.38
N ILE A 95 -5.43 22.25 -7.62
CA ILE A 95 -6.14 22.39 -6.36
C ILE A 95 -5.14 22.14 -5.23
N MET A 96 -4.90 23.17 -4.40
CA MET A 96 -4.17 23.05 -3.14
C MET A 96 -5.16 22.86 -1.99
N LEU A 97 -4.98 21.80 -1.20
CA LEU A 97 -5.78 21.52 -0.02
C LEU A 97 -5.00 21.86 1.24
N SER A 98 -5.61 22.67 2.11
CA SER A 98 -5.09 22.95 3.45
C SER A 98 -5.87 22.15 4.50
N TYR A 99 -5.22 21.16 5.11
CA TYR A 99 -5.86 20.23 6.04
C TYR A 99 -5.03 19.97 7.30
N TYR A 100 -5.68 19.44 8.31
CA TYR A 100 -5.09 19.00 9.58
C TYR A 100 -5.63 17.60 9.89
N PRO A 101 -4.76 16.59 10.09
CA PRO A 101 -5.21 15.24 10.45
C PRO A 101 -5.97 15.24 11.77
N ALA A 102 -7.24 14.84 11.76
CA ALA A 102 -8.02 14.73 12.99
C ALA A 102 -7.75 13.38 13.66
N PRO A 103 -7.99 13.21 14.98
CA PRO A 103 -7.84 11.91 15.63
C PRO A 103 -8.66 10.81 14.93
N GLY A 104 -8.03 9.68 14.63
CA GLY A 104 -8.64 8.57 13.89
C GLY A 104 -7.99 7.23 14.22
N ARG A 105 -7.92 6.29 13.27
CA ARG A 105 -7.38 4.93 13.51
C ARG A 105 -5.90 4.82 13.13
N GLY A 106 -5.25 5.93 12.79
CA GLY A 106 -3.84 5.99 12.41
C GLY A 106 -3.55 5.57 10.97
N GLY A 107 -4.58 5.31 10.16
CA GLY A 107 -4.43 5.08 8.73
C GLY A 107 -4.19 6.38 7.95
N SER A 108 -3.80 6.25 6.69
CA SER A 108 -3.73 7.38 5.76
C SER A 108 -5.13 7.91 5.45
N ILE A 109 -5.21 9.21 5.17
CA ILE A 109 -6.47 9.90 4.87
C ILE A 109 -6.75 9.76 3.38
N GLU A 110 -7.90 9.24 3.02
CA GLU A 110 -8.27 9.00 1.61
C GLU A 110 -9.47 9.84 1.21
N ARG A 111 -9.34 10.55 0.08
CA ARG A 111 -10.35 11.44 -0.46
C ARG A 111 -10.60 11.19 -1.93
N GLU A 112 -11.79 11.54 -2.37
CA GLU A 112 -12.16 11.65 -3.78
C GLU A 112 -12.50 13.12 -4.08
N VAL A 113 -12.17 13.60 -5.28
CA VAL A 113 -12.59 14.91 -5.76
C VAL A 113 -13.50 14.82 -6.98
N LEU A 114 -14.57 15.60 -6.95
CA LEU A 114 -15.48 15.82 -8.08
C LEU A 114 -15.45 17.30 -8.45
N VAL A 115 -15.49 17.58 -9.74
CA VAL A 115 -15.61 18.93 -10.29
C VAL A 115 -16.90 18.99 -11.09
N ASN A 116 -17.75 19.98 -10.81
CA ASN A 116 -19.05 20.15 -11.46
C ASN A 116 -19.97 18.92 -11.37
N GLY A 117 -19.86 18.17 -10.26
CA GLY A 117 -20.68 16.98 -9.97
C GLY A 117 -20.19 15.67 -10.58
N GLU A 118 -19.10 15.69 -11.35
CA GLU A 118 -18.52 14.50 -11.99
C GLU A 118 -17.09 14.26 -11.52
N ARG A 119 -16.68 12.98 -11.48
CA ARG A 119 -15.27 12.61 -11.27
C ARG A 119 -14.51 12.89 -12.57
N PRO A 120 -13.52 13.81 -12.60
CA PRO A 120 -12.89 14.20 -13.87
C PRO A 120 -12.08 13.09 -14.55
N PHE A 121 -11.46 12.23 -13.75
CA PHE A 121 -10.66 11.09 -14.20
C PHE A 121 -10.53 10.06 -13.06
N ALA A 122 -10.19 8.81 -13.38
CA ALA A 122 -10.17 7.69 -12.44
C ALA A 122 -9.30 7.95 -11.19
N GLU A 123 -8.12 8.54 -11.36
CA GLU A 123 -7.20 8.84 -10.27
C GLU A 123 -7.75 9.88 -9.27
N ALA A 124 -8.71 10.72 -9.68
CA ALA A 124 -9.38 11.66 -8.76
C ALA A 124 -10.26 10.96 -7.72
N GLY A 125 -10.58 9.67 -7.92
CA GLY A 125 -11.28 8.83 -6.96
C GLY A 125 -10.41 8.33 -5.80
N TYR A 126 -9.08 8.50 -5.87
CA TYR A 126 -8.15 8.00 -4.87
C TYR A 126 -7.00 8.99 -4.61
N LEU A 127 -7.24 9.93 -3.70
CA LEU A 127 -6.27 10.92 -3.24
C LEU A 127 -5.81 10.56 -1.83
N LEU A 128 -4.52 10.28 -1.68
CA LEU A 128 -3.89 9.91 -0.43
C LEU A 128 -3.25 11.13 0.23
N LEU A 129 -3.63 11.38 1.48
CA LEU A 129 -3.12 12.45 2.32
C LEU A 129 -2.47 11.84 3.56
N HIS A 130 -1.25 12.27 3.85
CA HIS A 130 -0.47 11.68 4.94
C HIS A 130 -0.82 12.30 6.29
N ARG A 131 -0.78 11.45 7.31
CA ARG A 131 -0.65 11.88 8.70
C ARG A 131 0.81 12.19 8.99
N VAL A 132 1.07 12.86 10.11
CA VAL A 132 2.44 13.09 10.55
C VAL A 132 2.67 12.37 11.87
N PHE A 133 3.80 11.67 11.96
CA PHE A 133 4.21 10.90 13.13
C PHE A 133 5.59 11.34 13.59
N ARG A 134 5.89 11.06 14.86
CA ARG A 134 7.22 11.20 15.46
C ARG A 134 7.41 10.17 16.57
N ASP A 135 8.63 10.08 17.08
CA ASP A 135 8.92 9.27 18.25
C ASP A 135 8.30 9.87 19.52
N ALA A 136 7.73 9.00 20.36
CA ALA A 136 7.14 9.39 21.64
C ALA A 136 8.19 9.87 22.66
N GLY A 137 9.43 9.42 22.50
CA GLY A 137 10.52 9.68 23.42
C GLY A 137 11.87 9.17 22.89
N PRO A 138 12.93 9.25 23.71
CA PRO A 138 14.26 8.81 23.31
C PRO A 138 14.37 7.29 23.25
N ILE A 139 15.40 6.81 22.53
CA ILE A 139 15.75 5.39 22.49
C ILE A 139 16.21 4.93 23.88
N VAL A 140 15.64 3.81 24.35
CA VAL A 140 16.00 3.19 25.64
C VAL A 140 16.76 1.88 25.40
N LYS A 141 17.45 1.38 26.43
CA LYS A 141 18.22 0.12 26.36
C LYS A 141 17.65 -0.92 27.32
N ASP A 142 17.56 -2.16 26.87
CA ASP A 142 17.21 -3.30 27.74
C ASP A 142 18.39 -3.70 28.64
N SER A 143 18.15 -4.65 29.56
CA SER A 143 19.17 -5.26 30.43
C SER A 143 20.30 -5.99 29.68
N LEU A 144 20.12 -6.32 28.40
CA LEU A 144 21.15 -6.91 27.53
C LEU A 144 21.92 -5.86 26.71
N GLY A 145 21.56 -4.58 26.86
CA GLY A 145 22.15 -3.45 26.16
C GLY A 145 21.63 -3.24 24.73
N ASN A 146 20.58 -3.96 24.32
CA ASN A 146 19.88 -3.75 23.05
C ASN A 146 19.09 -2.45 23.10
N GLU A 147 19.12 -1.69 22.01
CA GLU A 147 18.25 -0.53 21.86
C GLU A 147 16.84 -0.95 21.48
N ILE A 148 15.88 -0.36 22.20
CA ILE A 148 14.46 -0.54 21.97
C ILE A 148 13.93 0.71 21.29
N ARG A 149 13.22 0.48 20.18
CA ARG A 149 12.62 1.57 19.42
C ARG A 149 11.58 2.32 20.27
N PRO A 150 11.52 3.66 20.15
CA PRO A 150 10.46 4.42 20.77
C PRO A 150 9.10 4.12 20.12
N ALA A 151 8.03 4.20 20.90
CA ALA A 151 6.67 4.16 20.39
C ALA A 151 6.45 5.30 19.38
N GLN A 152 5.60 5.04 18.39
CA GLN A 152 5.24 6.02 17.37
C GLN A 152 3.95 6.73 17.79
N ILE A 153 3.98 8.05 17.82
CA ILE A 153 2.80 8.86 18.13
C ILE A 153 2.48 9.79 16.97
N GLU A 154 1.19 10.06 16.79
CA GLU A 154 0.74 11.08 15.86
C GLU A 154 1.17 12.47 16.35
N TYR A 155 1.62 13.29 15.42
CA TYR A 155 1.95 14.69 15.63
C TYR A 155 1.20 15.54 14.59
N PRO A 156 -0.12 15.67 14.75
CA PRO A 156 -0.94 16.34 13.76
C PRO A 156 -0.60 17.83 13.69
N MET A 157 -0.32 18.29 12.47
CA MET A 157 0.04 19.67 12.13
C MET A 157 -0.70 20.08 10.85
N TRP A 158 -0.81 21.39 10.61
CA TRP A 158 -1.38 21.87 9.36
C TRP A 158 -0.48 21.48 8.19
N GLN A 159 -1.10 21.02 7.12
CA GLN A 159 -0.47 20.62 5.86
C GLN A 159 -1.14 21.38 4.73
N GLN A 160 -0.35 21.85 3.78
CA GLN A 160 -0.83 22.46 2.55
C GLN A 160 -0.22 21.71 1.38
N VAL A 161 -1.03 20.92 0.67
CA VAL A 161 -0.54 20.03 -0.37
C VAL A 161 -1.35 20.18 -1.66
N PRO A 162 -0.71 20.10 -2.84
CA PRO A 162 -1.44 19.97 -4.09
C PRO A 162 -2.03 18.58 -4.20
N LEU A 163 -3.23 18.49 -4.77
CA LEU A 163 -3.79 17.20 -5.18
C LEU A 163 -2.91 16.59 -6.28
N ARG A 164 -2.46 15.36 -6.08
CA ARG A 164 -1.48 14.67 -6.92
C ARG A 164 -1.82 13.19 -7.01
N ASP A 165 -1.15 12.49 -7.93
CA ASP A 165 -1.31 11.06 -8.10
C ASP A 165 -0.71 10.28 -6.93
N SER A 166 -1.58 9.63 -6.16
CA SER A 166 -1.21 8.80 -5.01
C SER A 166 -0.37 7.58 -5.38
N ARG A 167 -0.43 7.13 -6.64
CA ARG A 167 0.39 6.01 -7.15
C ARG A 167 1.72 6.48 -7.73
N GLY A 168 1.90 7.79 -7.88
CA GLY A 168 3.14 8.42 -8.35
C GLY A 168 3.42 8.26 -9.85
N TYR A 169 2.45 7.84 -10.67
CA TYR A 169 2.63 7.76 -12.11
C TYR A 169 2.70 9.15 -12.75
N THR A 170 1.93 10.09 -12.23
CA THR A 170 2.09 11.52 -12.58
C THR A 170 2.97 12.19 -11.54
N GLN A 171 4.14 12.70 -11.95
CA GLN A 171 5.07 13.38 -11.04
C GLN A 171 4.56 14.78 -10.62
N GLU A 172 3.90 15.46 -11.56
CA GLU A 172 3.33 16.79 -11.35
C GLU A 172 1.95 16.70 -10.66
N PRO A 173 1.58 17.71 -9.85
CA PRO A 173 0.21 17.88 -9.37
C PRO A 173 -0.84 17.78 -10.48
N PHE A 174 -2.02 17.27 -10.12
CA PHE A 174 -3.13 17.20 -11.05
C PHE A 174 -3.62 18.59 -11.44
N LEU A 175 -3.90 18.72 -12.74
CA LEU A 175 -4.58 19.87 -13.31
C LEU A 175 -6.05 19.53 -13.52
N PHE A 176 -6.92 20.46 -13.12
CA PHE A 176 -8.36 20.37 -13.24
C PHE A 176 -8.84 21.52 -14.12
N TYR A 177 -9.67 21.19 -15.11
CA TYR A 177 -10.26 22.18 -15.99
C TYR A 177 -11.49 22.81 -15.35
N PHE A 178 -11.56 24.14 -15.37
CA PHE A 178 -12.67 24.94 -14.89
C PHE A 178 -13.17 25.88 -15.98
N GLU A 179 -14.49 26.03 -16.07
CA GLU A 179 -15.12 27.03 -16.94
C GLU A 179 -15.10 28.42 -16.28
N GLU A 180 -15.30 29.48 -17.07
CA GLU A 180 -15.45 30.83 -16.52
C GLU A 180 -16.81 30.97 -15.79
N GLY A 181 -16.78 31.56 -14.61
CA GLY A 181 -17.94 31.71 -13.72
C GLY A 181 -18.02 30.62 -12.65
N LYS A 182 -19.24 30.26 -12.27
CA LYS A 182 -19.51 29.35 -11.15
C LYS A 182 -19.19 27.90 -11.52
N ASN A 183 -18.30 27.30 -10.74
CA ASN A 183 -18.00 25.87 -10.77
C ASN A 183 -18.23 25.28 -9.38
N THR A 184 -18.39 23.96 -9.28
CA THR A 184 -18.41 23.26 -7.99
C THR A 184 -17.19 22.37 -7.81
N VAL A 185 -16.65 22.34 -6.60
CA VAL A 185 -15.61 21.40 -6.17
C VAL A 185 -16.13 20.65 -4.97
N ARG A 186 -16.22 19.32 -5.07
CA ARG A 186 -16.66 18.45 -3.99
C ARG A 186 -15.54 17.51 -3.58
N LEU A 187 -15.25 17.47 -2.30
CA LEU A 187 -14.33 16.53 -1.69
C LEU A 187 -15.14 15.51 -0.89
N VAL A 188 -14.96 14.22 -1.18
CA VAL A 188 -15.70 13.10 -0.57
C VAL A 188 -14.78 12.33 0.37
N SER A 189 -15.26 11.97 1.54
CA SER A 189 -14.51 11.13 2.50
C SER A 189 -14.61 9.68 2.10
N VAL A 190 -13.46 9.04 1.94
CA VAL A 190 -13.36 7.59 1.73
C VAL A 190 -12.88 6.91 3.02
N GLN A 191 -11.85 7.46 3.66
CA GLN A 191 -11.27 6.90 4.89
C GLN A 191 -10.63 7.97 5.77
N GLU A 192 -10.70 7.79 7.09
CA GLU A 192 -10.14 8.64 8.16
C GLU A 192 -10.70 10.08 8.19
N PRO A 193 -10.89 10.67 9.39
CA PRO A 193 -11.38 12.05 9.52
C PRO A 193 -10.28 13.08 9.30
N MET A 194 -10.65 14.31 8.92
CA MET A 194 -9.72 15.44 8.84
C MET A 194 -10.41 16.77 9.13
N ILE A 195 -9.63 17.78 9.52
CA ILE A 195 -10.08 19.17 9.61
C ILE A 195 -9.57 19.91 8.36
N ILE A 196 -10.44 20.68 7.73
CA ILE A 196 -10.17 21.40 6.48
C ILE A 196 -10.19 22.89 6.76
N SER A 197 -9.14 23.59 6.34
CA SER A 197 -9.09 25.06 6.36
C SER A 197 -9.72 25.66 5.11
N GLY A 198 -9.44 25.09 3.94
CA GLY A 198 -10.01 25.51 2.67
C GLY A 198 -9.26 24.91 1.49
N ILE A 199 -9.67 25.31 0.29
CA ILE A 199 -9.01 24.97 -0.96
C ILE A 199 -8.49 26.23 -1.65
N THR A 200 -7.41 26.10 -2.41
CA THR A 200 -6.92 27.18 -3.28
C THR A 200 -6.80 26.66 -4.70
N LEU A 201 -7.46 27.32 -5.67
CA LEU A 201 -7.18 27.11 -7.09
C LEU A 201 -5.99 27.97 -7.48
N CYS A 202 -4.90 27.37 -7.96
CA CYS A 202 -3.69 28.10 -8.34
C CYS A 202 -2.89 27.38 -9.42
N GLN A 203 -1.75 27.95 -9.83
CA GLN A 203 -0.73 27.23 -10.60
C GLN A 203 0.39 26.78 -9.66
N VAL A 204 0.75 25.50 -9.74
CA VAL A 204 1.98 24.99 -9.13
C VAL A 204 3.04 24.97 -10.23
N HIS A 205 4.04 25.82 -10.08
CA HIS A 205 5.16 25.92 -11.01
C HIS A 205 6.22 24.87 -10.71
N GLY A 206 6.81 24.30 -11.76
CA GLY A 206 7.99 23.46 -11.62
C GLY A 206 9.19 24.27 -11.11
N SER A 207 10.11 23.60 -10.42
CA SER A 207 11.33 24.24 -9.96
C SER A 207 12.26 24.60 -11.13
N PRO A 208 13.00 25.72 -11.04
CA PRO A 208 14.01 26.09 -12.05
C PRO A 208 15.12 25.03 -12.11
N SER A 209 15.86 24.99 -13.22
CA SER A 209 17.04 24.11 -13.32
C SER A 209 18.16 24.54 -12.39
N TYR A 210 19.03 23.59 -11.99
CA TYR A 210 20.20 23.90 -11.18
C TYR A 210 21.12 24.92 -11.87
N ALA A 211 21.25 24.86 -13.20
CA ALA A 211 22.05 25.81 -13.96
C ALA A 211 21.54 27.26 -13.82
N GLU A 212 20.22 27.47 -13.83
CA GLU A 212 19.60 28.78 -13.61
C GLU A 212 19.81 29.27 -12.17
N VAL A 213 19.63 28.37 -11.20
CA VAL A 213 19.80 28.67 -9.77
C VAL A 213 21.26 28.99 -9.43
N ARG A 214 22.21 28.21 -9.96
CA ARG A 214 23.65 28.41 -9.78
C ARG A 214 24.12 29.76 -10.34
N ALA A 215 23.59 30.17 -11.49
CA ALA A 215 23.90 31.48 -12.07
C ALA A 215 23.45 32.65 -11.16
N ALA A 216 22.37 32.46 -10.39
CA ALA A 216 21.95 33.44 -9.38
C ALA A 216 22.91 33.46 -8.17
N TYR A 217 23.40 32.30 -7.73
CA TYR A 217 24.33 32.17 -6.61
C TYR A 217 25.69 32.82 -6.86
N ASP A 218 26.24 32.68 -8.07
CA ASP A 218 27.53 33.25 -8.47
C ASP A 218 27.57 34.79 -8.33
N SER A 219 26.41 35.43 -8.18
CA SER A 219 26.27 36.88 -7.96
C SER A 219 26.05 37.29 -6.49
N GLN A 220 25.79 36.35 -5.58
CA GLN A 220 25.26 36.65 -4.23
C GLN A 220 25.91 35.90 -3.05
N ALA A 221 26.55 34.74 -3.23
CA ALA A 221 26.94 33.89 -2.09
C ALA A 221 28.40 33.42 -2.13
N ASP A 222 29.10 33.59 -1.01
CA ASP A 222 30.39 32.93 -0.75
C ASP A 222 30.16 31.46 -0.33
N ALA A 223 31.14 30.60 -0.62
CA ALA A 223 31.14 29.24 -0.09
C ALA A 223 31.40 29.25 1.42
N ALA A 224 30.56 28.54 2.19
CA ALA A 224 30.80 28.31 3.61
C ALA A 224 32.12 27.57 3.79
N ARG A 225 32.83 27.76 4.92
CA ARG A 225 34.16 27.18 5.12
C ARG A 225 34.28 26.40 6.43
N GLY A 226 34.80 25.18 6.33
CA GLY A 226 35.11 24.33 7.47
C GLY A 226 33.88 23.77 8.20
N VAL A 227 32.70 23.81 7.59
CA VAL A 227 31.47 23.28 8.18
C VAL A 227 31.32 21.80 7.79
N PHE A 228 31.01 20.96 8.79
CA PHE A 228 30.71 19.55 8.60
C PHE A 228 29.67 19.13 9.64
N ILE A 229 28.43 18.96 9.19
CA ILE A 229 27.30 18.58 10.03
C ILE A 229 26.88 17.17 9.59
N LYS A 230 26.86 16.23 10.53
CA LYS A 230 26.36 14.87 10.30
C LYS A 230 25.08 14.69 11.10
N ILE A 231 24.03 14.20 10.43
CA ILE A 231 22.72 13.95 11.03
C ILE A 231 22.39 12.47 10.83
N GLN A 232 22.10 11.77 11.91
CA GLN A 232 21.79 10.34 11.87
C GLN A 232 20.41 10.10 11.25
N GLY A 233 20.29 9.04 10.47
CA GLY A 233 19.08 8.69 9.74
C GLY A 233 17.95 8.32 10.71
N GLU A 234 18.26 7.61 11.80
CA GLU A 234 17.30 7.27 12.85
C GLU A 234 16.76 8.47 13.63
N GLU A 235 17.44 9.61 13.61
CA GLU A 235 17.02 10.85 14.30
C GLU A 235 16.04 11.67 13.44
N ALA A 236 15.10 10.99 12.77
CA ALA A 236 14.09 11.63 11.93
C ALA A 236 13.10 12.44 12.77
N LEU A 237 12.93 13.73 12.41
CA LEU A 237 12.03 14.65 13.09
C LEU A 237 10.57 14.26 12.87
N TYR A 238 10.16 14.14 11.60
CA TYR A 238 8.80 13.80 11.20
C TYR A 238 8.78 12.73 10.11
N ARG A 239 7.65 12.03 10.02
CA ARG A 239 7.44 10.99 9.02
C ARG A 239 5.97 10.86 8.66
N SER A 240 5.72 10.46 7.41
CA SER A 240 4.37 10.27 6.85
C SER A 240 3.59 9.07 7.39
N HIS A 241 4.29 8.07 7.94
CA HIS A 241 3.69 6.80 8.39
C HIS A 241 4.35 6.29 9.66
N ALA A 242 3.55 5.70 10.55
CA ALA A 242 4.02 5.07 11.78
C ALA A 242 4.95 3.86 11.56
N THR A 243 5.04 3.32 10.34
CA THR A 243 5.96 2.21 10.03
C THR A 243 7.39 2.68 9.73
N LEU A 244 7.60 3.97 9.52
CA LEU A 244 8.91 4.56 9.17
C LEU A 244 9.75 4.83 10.42
N PHE A 245 9.85 3.86 11.33
CA PHE A 245 10.66 3.97 12.54
C PHE A 245 12.10 3.48 12.31
N PRO A 246 13.05 3.86 13.19
CA PRO A 246 14.42 3.36 13.18
C PRO A 246 14.54 1.84 13.24
N VAL A 247 15.48 1.29 12.48
CA VAL A 247 15.77 -0.15 12.39
C VAL A 247 17.24 -0.43 12.62
N SER A 248 17.53 -1.69 12.99
CA SER A 248 18.89 -2.18 13.20
C SER A 248 19.39 -2.90 11.96
N ASP A 249 20.47 -2.38 11.38
CA ASP A 249 21.30 -3.09 10.41
C ASP A 249 22.54 -3.62 11.13
N THR A 250 22.60 -4.95 11.30
CA THR A 250 23.77 -5.62 11.89
C THR A 250 24.71 -6.16 10.82
N GLY A 251 24.42 -5.97 9.53
CA GLY A 251 25.15 -6.58 8.41
C GLY A 251 26.41 -5.82 7.98
N ASP A 252 26.52 -4.54 8.30
CA ASP A 252 27.59 -3.68 7.83
C ASP A 252 28.32 -3.02 9.01
N PRO A 253 29.65 -3.12 9.14
CA PRO A 253 30.39 -2.54 10.26
C PRO A 253 30.62 -1.04 10.19
N THR A 254 30.16 -0.36 9.13
CA THR A 254 30.31 1.09 8.95
C THR A 254 29.08 1.89 9.36
N VAL A 255 27.99 1.23 9.72
CA VAL A 255 26.75 1.89 10.21
C VAL A 255 27.00 2.58 11.54
N GLU A 256 26.23 3.62 11.83
CA GLU A 256 26.37 4.39 13.06
C GLU A 256 25.01 4.46 13.77
N PRO A 257 24.87 3.99 15.03
CA PRO A 257 25.84 3.24 15.83
C PRO A 257 26.04 1.77 15.40
N TYR A 258 27.30 1.30 15.44
CA TYR A 258 27.66 -0.09 15.15
C TYR A 258 27.82 -0.94 16.41
N HIS A 259 27.29 -2.16 16.38
CA HIS A 259 27.64 -3.21 17.34
C HIS A 259 27.53 -4.62 16.71
N PRO A 260 28.47 -5.56 16.98
CA PRO A 260 28.47 -6.88 16.33
C PRO A 260 27.42 -7.88 16.86
N ALA A 261 26.78 -7.61 18.01
CA ALA A 261 25.88 -8.55 18.69
C ALA A 261 24.57 -7.91 19.19
N GLN A 262 24.66 -6.90 20.05
CA GLN A 262 23.53 -6.09 20.50
C GLN A 262 22.84 -5.37 19.34
N ILE A 263 21.53 -5.25 19.46
CA ILE A 263 20.68 -4.48 18.54
C ILE A 263 20.97 -3.00 18.76
N ARG A 264 21.33 -2.29 17.69
CA ARG A 264 21.54 -0.84 17.63
C ARG A 264 20.63 -0.27 16.56
N LEU A 265 19.87 0.78 16.88
CA LEU A 265 19.03 1.46 15.90
C LEU A 265 19.93 2.46 15.18
N ASN A 266 20.27 2.17 13.94
CA ASN A 266 21.34 2.86 13.20
C ASN A 266 20.95 3.26 11.79
N THR A 267 19.75 2.87 11.37
CA THR A 267 19.28 3.17 10.03
C THR A 267 17.78 3.40 10.07
N ILE A 268 17.26 4.02 9.02
CA ILE A 268 15.84 4.20 8.81
C ILE A 268 15.45 3.82 7.38
N GLY A 269 14.20 3.39 7.21
CA GLY A 269 13.64 3.03 5.91
C GLY A 269 13.91 1.57 5.50
N GLY A 270 14.60 1.38 4.37
CA GLY A 270 14.76 0.09 3.69
C GLY A 270 13.45 -0.34 3.03
N TRP A 271 13.00 -1.57 3.30
CA TRP A 271 11.75 -2.09 2.74
C TRP A 271 10.49 -1.34 3.20
N ARG A 272 10.57 -0.57 4.30
CA ARG A 272 9.43 0.19 4.84
C ARG A 272 9.26 1.55 4.19
N PHE A 273 10.33 2.10 3.61
CA PHE A 273 10.33 3.41 2.95
C PHE A 273 10.39 3.21 1.44
N ASN A 274 9.27 2.75 0.88
CA ASN A 274 9.21 2.23 -0.49
C ASN A 274 7.95 2.66 -1.28
N GLN A 275 6.91 3.18 -0.65
CA GLN A 275 5.67 3.54 -1.36
C GLN A 275 5.70 5.01 -1.80
N PRO A 276 5.29 5.33 -3.04
CA PRO A 276 5.13 6.72 -3.49
C PRO A 276 4.35 7.59 -2.50
N GLY A 277 4.78 8.84 -2.34
CA GLY A 277 4.22 9.80 -1.39
C GLY A 277 4.72 9.65 0.05
N GLN A 278 5.26 8.49 0.45
CA GLN A 278 5.92 8.38 1.75
C GLN A 278 7.06 9.37 1.85
N TRP A 279 7.18 10.04 2.98
CA TRP A 279 8.28 10.94 3.28
C TRP A 279 8.79 10.80 4.71
N ILE A 280 10.07 11.17 4.88
CA ILE A 280 10.77 11.31 6.16
C ILE A 280 11.48 12.65 6.12
N SER A 281 11.44 13.41 7.22
CA SER A 281 12.16 14.67 7.35
C SER A 281 13.08 14.72 8.55
N TRP A 282 14.15 15.50 8.39
CA TRP A 282 15.19 15.74 9.39
C TRP A 282 15.44 17.22 9.51
N GLU A 283 15.94 17.59 10.67
CA GLU A 283 16.27 18.95 11.01
C GLU A 283 17.75 19.09 11.27
N PHE A 284 18.31 20.22 10.85
CA PHE A 284 19.69 20.56 11.08
C PHE A 284 19.86 22.08 11.22
N GLU A 285 20.95 22.48 11.85
CA GLU A 285 21.29 23.88 12.07
C GLU A 285 22.58 24.22 11.34
N VAL A 286 22.53 25.27 10.53
CA VAL A 286 23.65 25.76 9.72
C VAL A 286 24.27 26.97 10.43
N PRO A 287 25.60 26.97 10.68
CA PRO A 287 26.26 27.96 11.52
C PRO A 287 26.55 29.30 10.84
N GLU A 288 26.54 29.35 9.50
CA GLU A 288 26.77 30.58 8.74
C GLU A 288 25.99 30.53 7.42
N THR A 289 25.60 31.68 6.88
CA THR A 289 24.96 31.71 5.55
C THR A 289 25.99 31.42 4.47
N GLY A 290 25.70 30.50 3.55
CA GLY A 290 26.62 30.19 2.46
C GLY A 290 26.19 29.01 1.59
N LEU A 291 27.09 28.61 0.68
CA LEU A 291 26.91 27.44 -0.17
C LEU A 291 27.42 26.16 0.50
N TYR A 292 26.58 25.13 0.52
CA TYR A 292 26.84 23.81 1.10
C TYR A 292 26.66 22.70 0.09
N LYS A 293 27.27 21.55 0.32
CA LYS A 293 26.94 20.29 -0.37
C LYS A 293 26.27 19.33 0.60
N ILE A 294 25.38 18.50 0.07
CA ILE A 294 24.64 17.50 0.84
C ILE A 294 24.95 16.10 0.30
N ALA A 295 25.17 15.15 1.19
CA ALA A 295 25.43 13.75 0.82
C ALA A 295 24.77 12.76 1.77
N PHE A 296 24.24 11.66 1.23
CA PHE A 296 23.56 10.61 1.99
C PHE A 296 24.40 9.34 2.02
N LYS A 297 24.64 8.77 3.21
CA LYS A 297 25.08 7.38 3.32
C LYS A 297 23.83 6.49 3.25
N ALA A 298 23.58 5.94 2.08
CA ALA A 298 22.38 5.18 1.80
C ALA A 298 22.68 3.86 1.07
N LYS A 299 21.72 2.95 1.11
CA LYS A 299 21.80 1.62 0.47
C LYS A 299 20.44 1.23 -0.10
N GLN A 300 20.47 0.77 -1.34
CA GLN A 300 19.36 0.11 -2.00
C GLN A 300 19.81 -1.32 -2.32
N ASN A 301 19.47 -2.30 -1.49
CA ASN A 301 19.88 -3.70 -1.67
C ASN A 301 18.71 -4.65 -1.96
N ILE A 302 17.51 -4.11 -2.19
CA ILE A 302 16.27 -4.89 -2.31
C ILE A 302 15.91 -5.13 -3.77
N ARG A 303 15.95 -4.10 -4.62
CA ARG A 303 15.50 -4.20 -6.02
C ARG A 303 16.68 -4.13 -6.98
N ARG A 304 17.16 -5.29 -7.41
CA ARG A 304 18.27 -5.39 -8.36
C ARG A 304 17.82 -4.99 -9.76
N GLY A 305 18.60 -4.13 -10.42
CA GLY A 305 18.35 -3.70 -11.79
C GLY A 305 17.37 -2.53 -11.90
N ILE A 306 16.93 -1.95 -10.78
CA ILE A 306 16.19 -0.69 -10.76
C ILE A 306 16.81 0.24 -9.70
N HIS A 307 16.59 1.53 -9.89
CA HIS A 307 17.02 2.59 -8.99
C HIS A 307 15.86 2.96 -8.07
N SER A 308 16.17 3.53 -6.91
CA SER A 308 15.16 4.08 -6.01
C SER A 308 15.19 5.60 -6.05
N ASN A 309 14.07 6.23 -6.38
CA ASN A 309 14.00 7.66 -6.64
C ASN A 309 13.47 8.43 -5.42
N ARG A 310 14.05 9.60 -5.15
CA ARG A 310 13.63 10.50 -4.07
C ARG A 310 13.51 11.93 -4.56
N ARG A 311 12.39 12.56 -4.26
CA ARG A 311 12.26 14.02 -4.31
C ARG A 311 12.87 14.59 -3.03
N ILE A 312 13.71 15.61 -3.17
CA ILE A 312 14.37 16.26 -2.03
C ILE A 312 13.79 17.66 -1.86
N LEU A 313 13.23 17.90 -0.67
CA LEU A 313 12.72 19.21 -0.28
C LEU A 313 13.65 19.81 0.78
N ILE A 314 13.97 21.09 0.64
CA ILE A 314 14.60 21.92 1.67
C ILE A 314 13.57 22.98 2.07
N ASP A 315 13.27 23.06 3.37
CA ASP A 315 12.27 23.97 3.94
C ASP A 315 10.91 23.90 3.21
N GLY A 316 10.49 22.68 2.87
CA GLY A 316 9.22 22.39 2.22
C GLY A 316 9.15 22.69 0.72
N ARG A 317 10.27 23.02 0.06
CA ARG A 317 10.32 23.30 -1.39
C ARG A 317 11.41 22.50 -2.08
N VAL A 318 11.18 22.13 -3.33
CA VAL A 318 12.20 21.52 -4.18
C VAL A 318 13.11 22.64 -4.71
N PRO A 319 14.40 22.70 -4.34
CA PRO A 319 15.26 23.83 -4.68
C PRO A 319 15.46 24.05 -6.19
N PHE A 320 15.56 22.96 -6.96
CA PHE A 320 15.73 22.96 -8.41
C PHE A 320 15.27 21.63 -9.01
N ALA A 321 14.96 21.62 -10.31
CA ALA A 321 14.30 20.52 -11.03
C ALA A 321 14.98 19.15 -10.87
N GLU A 322 16.31 19.12 -10.81
CA GLU A 322 17.10 17.89 -10.68
C GLU A 322 16.88 17.18 -9.32
N LEU A 323 16.27 17.87 -8.35
CA LEU A 323 15.89 17.30 -7.05
C LEU A 323 14.44 16.81 -7.00
N GLU A 324 13.68 16.92 -8.10
CA GLU A 324 12.36 16.30 -8.23
C GLU A 324 12.47 14.77 -8.23
N ALA A 325 13.57 14.21 -8.73
CA ALA A 325 13.82 12.77 -8.75
C ALA A 325 15.33 12.45 -8.72
N VAL A 326 15.89 12.32 -7.52
CA VAL A 326 17.28 11.87 -7.30
C VAL A 326 17.34 10.35 -7.28
N GLU A 327 18.22 9.77 -8.09
CA GLU A 327 18.35 8.32 -8.23
C GLU A 327 19.34 7.71 -7.23
N PHE A 328 18.90 6.67 -6.52
CA PHE A 328 19.75 5.84 -5.66
C PHE A 328 19.91 4.45 -6.29
N PRO A 329 21.05 4.14 -6.94
CA PRO A 329 21.28 2.86 -7.60
C PRO A 329 21.36 1.68 -6.64
N TYR A 330 21.02 0.49 -7.16
CA TYR A 330 21.21 -0.77 -6.44
C TYR A 330 22.66 -0.97 -6.00
N SER A 331 22.85 -1.29 -4.72
CA SER A 331 24.11 -1.67 -4.10
C SER A 331 23.86 -2.56 -2.89
N ASN A 332 24.62 -3.65 -2.77
CA ASN A 332 24.63 -4.50 -1.56
C ASN A 332 25.35 -3.85 -0.37
N ARG A 333 26.01 -2.71 -0.57
CA ARG A 333 26.77 -1.96 0.44
C ARG A 333 26.27 -0.52 0.54
N TYR A 334 26.45 0.11 1.69
CA TYR A 334 26.24 1.54 1.81
C TYR A 334 27.21 2.31 0.92
N ARG A 335 26.69 3.32 0.25
CA ARG A 335 27.45 4.25 -0.58
C ARG A 335 27.19 5.67 -0.12
N MET A 336 28.18 6.53 -0.33
CA MET A 336 28.02 7.96 -0.12
C MET A 336 27.48 8.57 -1.41
N HIS A 337 26.21 8.99 -1.37
CA HIS A 337 25.51 9.63 -2.47
C HIS A 337 25.55 11.14 -2.26
N ALA A 338 26.56 11.81 -2.81
CA ALA A 338 26.55 13.26 -2.91
C ALA A 338 25.48 13.68 -3.91
N LEU A 339 24.61 14.63 -3.53
CA LEU A 339 23.66 15.22 -4.46
C LEU A 339 24.44 15.99 -5.52
N GLY A 340 24.27 15.62 -6.78
CA GLY A 340 25.06 16.14 -7.88
C GLY A 340 24.84 15.36 -9.16
N ASP A 341 25.54 15.78 -10.20
CA ASP A 341 25.59 15.16 -11.51
C ASP A 341 27.03 14.67 -11.84
N GLU A 342 27.29 14.36 -13.10
CA GLU A 342 28.62 13.97 -13.58
C GLU A 342 29.66 15.12 -13.47
N GLU A 343 29.23 16.38 -13.41
CA GLU A 343 30.11 17.55 -13.27
C GLU A 343 30.53 17.79 -11.82
N GLY A 344 29.75 17.31 -10.85
CA GLY A 344 30.10 17.33 -9.43
C GLY A 344 28.90 17.52 -8.51
N PRO A 345 29.14 17.76 -7.21
CA PRO A 345 28.07 17.98 -6.24
C PRO A 345 27.34 19.30 -6.50
N TYR A 346 26.01 19.28 -6.35
CA TYR A 346 25.21 20.47 -6.30
C TYR A 346 25.49 21.28 -5.03
N LEU A 347 25.43 22.60 -5.18
CA LEU A 347 25.59 23.56 -4.10
C LEU A 347 24.24 24.15 -3.70
N PHE A 348 24.01 24.19 -2.39
CA PHE A 348 22.78 24.64 -1.77
C PHE A 348 23.06 25.92 -1.01
N TYR A 349 22.38 27.01 -1.37
CA TYR A 349 22.38 28.22 -0.57
C TYR A 349 21.50 28.02 0.65
N LEU A 350 22.10 28.09 1.83
CA LEU A 350 21.41 27.96 3.12
C LEU A 350 21.70 29.20 3.96
N GLU A 351 20.67 29.69 4.63
CA GLU A 351 20.80 30.82 5.56
C GLU A 351 21.32 30.32 6.92
N GLU A 352 21.79 31.23 7.77
CA GLU A 352 22.20 30.85 9.13
C GLU A 352 20.96 30.49 9.94
N GLY A 353 21.00 29.33 10.61
CA GLY A 353 19.93 28.86 11.48
C GLY A 353 19.36 27.50 11.11
N ARG A 354 18.09 27.29 11.47
CA ARG A 354 17.42 25.98 11.44
C ARG A 354 16.80 25.74 10.06
N HIS A 355 17.10 24.57 9.50
CA HIS A 355 16.58 24.09 8.22
C HIS A 355 15.99 22.70 8.35
N GLU A 356 15.04 22.38 7.47
CA GLU A 356 14.45 21.06 7.33
C GLU A 356 14.79 20.47 5.96
N ILE A 357 15.20 19.20 5.94
CA ILE A 357 15.33 18.40 4.72
C ILE A 357 14.35 17.24 4.76
N ALA A 358 13.59 17.07 3.70
CA ALA A 358 12.65 15.95 3.56
C ALA A 358 12.95 15.16 2.28
N LEU A 359 12.90 13.83 2.40
CA LEU A 359 12.95 12.90 1.27
C LEU A 359 11.55 12.33 1.07
N GLU A 360 10.97 12.54 -0.11
CA GLU A 360 9.69 11.96 -0.54
C GLU A 360 9.96 10.86 -1.59
N VAL A 361 9.28 9.72 -1.47
CA VAL A 361 9.34 8.63 -2.45
C VAL A 361 8.58 9.04 -3.71
N VAL A 362 9.26 8.97 -4.84
CA VAL A 362 8.70 9.24 -6.17
C VAL A 362 9.12 8.16 -7.16
N LEU A 363 8.42 8.02 -8.28
CA LEU A 363 8.80 7.07 -9.33
C LEU A 363 9.82 7.66 -10.30
N GLY A 364 9.86 8.99 -10.45
CA GLY A 364 10.75 9.67 -11.40
C GLY A 364 10.53 9.20 -12.84
N SER A 365 11.63 9.00 -13.57
CA SER A 365 11.66 8.54 -14.97
C SER A 365 10.96 7.19 -15.21
N GLN A 366 10.86 6.34 -14.18
CA GLN A 366 10.24 5.00 -14.28
C GLN A 366 8.71 5.05 -14.42
N SER A 367 8.08 6.19 -14.15
CA SER A 367 6.61 6.31 -14.16
C SER A 367 5.95 5.97 -15.51
N SER A 368 6.48 6.50 -16.62
CA SER A 368 5.97 6.26 -17.98
C SER A 368 6.09 4.80 -18.40
N LEU A 369 7.19 4.16 -18.01
CA LEU A 369 7.43 2.74 -18.21
C LEU A 369 6.41 1.89 -17.44
N ILE A 370 6.18 2.20 -16.17
CA ILE A 370 5.25 1.43 -15.34
C ILE A 370 3.82 1.54 -15.89
N GLN A 371 3.41 2.74 -16.33
CA GLN A 371 2.13 2.94 -17.03
C GLN A 371 2.04 2.08 -18.31
N ALA A 372 3.08 2.09 -19.14
CA ALA A 372 3.16 1.28 -20.35
C ALA A 372 2.99 -0.24 -20.08
N VAL A 373 3.59 -0.74 -18.99
CA VAL A 373 3.42 -2.16 -18.59
C VAL A 373 2.03 -2.43 -18.01
N GLU A 374 1.47 -1.52 -17.22
CA GLU A 374 0.10 -1.67 -16.68
C GLU A 374 -0.92 -1.76 -17.83
N ASP A 375 -0.80 -0.90 -18.84
CA ASP A 375 -1.65 -0.92 -20.03
C ASP A 375 -1.49 -2.22 -20.83
N SER A 376 -0.25 -2.70 -21.02
CA SER A 376 0.01 -3.99 -21.65
C SER A 376 -0.59 -5.14 -20.85
N LEU A 377 -0.41 -5.16 -19.53
CA LEU A 377 -1.01 -6.17 -18.65
C LEU A 377 -2.54 -6.18 -18.74
N TYR A 378 -3.18 -5.01 -18.87
CA TYR A 378 -4.63 -4.93 -19.07
C TYR A 378 -5.05 -5.58 -20.40
N ARG A 379 -4.38 -5.23 -21.51
CA ARG A 379 -4.65 -5.81 -22.84
C ARG A 379 -4.39 -7.31 -22.88
N LEU A 380 -3.30 -7.76 -22.27
CA LEU A 380 -2.95 -9.18 -22.14
C LEU A 380 -3.96 -9.98 -21.32
N ASN A 381 -4.47 -9.41 -20.23
CA ASN A 381 -5.58 -10.03 -19.50
C ASN A 381 -6.84 -10.13 -20.37
N GLY A 382 -7.10 -9.14 -21.24
CA GLY A 382 -8.17 -9.21 -22.23
C GLY A 382 -7.98 -10.35 -23.24
N ILE A 383 -6.77 -10.49 -23.78
CA ILE A 383 -6.37 -11.61 -24.65
C ILE A 383 -6.61 -12.95 -23.96
N TYR A 384 -6.09 -13.12 -22.73
CA TYR A 384 -6.28 -14.34 -21.94
C TYR A 384 -7.77 -14.68 -21.78
N ARG A 385 -8.60 -13.69 -21.42
CA ARG A 385 -10.06 -13.87 -21.27
C ARG A 385 -10.71 -14.33 -22.57
N ARG A 386 -10.45 -13.66 -23.69
CA ARG A 386 -11.03 -14.03 -25.01
C ARG A 386 -10.60 -15.43 -25.44
N ILE A 387 -9.39 -15.87 -25.09
CA ILE A 387 -8.93 -17.25 -25.32
C ILE A 387 -9.74 -18.25 -24.49
N ILE A 388 -9.86 -18.07 -23.17
CA ILE A 388 -10.56 -19.04 -22.29
C ILE A 388 -12.06 -19.10 -22.56
N MET A 389 -12.68 -18.04 -23.07
CA MET A 389 -14.07 -18.08 -23.56
C MET A 389 -14.25 -19.07 -24.71
N VAL A 390 -13.21 -19.34 -25.51
CA VAL A 390 -13.27 -20.28 -26.63
C VAL A 390 -12.81 -21.68 -26.24
N ILE A 391 -11.75 -21.81 -25.44
CA ILE A 391 -11.09 -23.11 -25.19
C ILE A 391 -11.27 -23.66 -23.76
N SER A 392 -11.98 -22.95 -22.88
CA SER A 392 -12.05 -23.22 -21.43
C SER A 392 -10.73 -22.93 -20.67
N PRO A 393 -10.79 -22.62 -19.36
CA PRO A 393 -9.59 -22.51 -18.51
C PRO A 393 -8.83 -23.84 -18.35
N ASP A 394 -9.47 -24.98 -18.62
CA ASP A 394 -8.85 -26.32 -18.68
C ASP A 394 -9.11 -26.94 -20.06
N PRO A 395 -8.32 -26.58 -21.09
CA PRO A 395 -8.55 -27.03 -22.46
C PRO A 395 -8.06 -28.46 -22.68
N ASP A 396 -8.79 -29.24 -23.47
CA ASP A 396 -8.34 -30.55 -23.96
C ASP A 396 -7.12 -30.38 -24.89
N PRO A 397 -5.94 -30.96 -24.56
CA PRO A 397 -4.71 -30.81 -25.34
C PRO A 397 -4.77 -31.50 -26.72
N LEU A 398 -5.70 -32.44 -26.92
CA LEU A 398 -5.83 -33.20 -28.17
C LEU A 398 -6.83 -32.60 -29.15
N ARG A 399 -7.50 -31.52 -28.78
CA ARG A 399 -8.52 -30.86 -29.59
C ARG A 399 -7.94 -29.71 -30.40
N ASP A 400 -8.25 -29.68 -31.69
CA ASP A 400 -8.06 -28.49 -32.51
C ASP A 400 -9.25 -27.54 -32.30
N TYR A 401 -8.96 -26.34 -31.79
CA TYR A 401 -9.94 -25.31 -31.50
C TYR A 401 -10.14 -24.32 -32.64
N GLN A 402 -9.37 -24.42 -33.74
CA GLN A 402 -9.49 -23.53 -34.90
C GLN A 402 -9.38 -22.06 -34.48
N LEU A 403 -8.39 -21.75 -33.63
CA LEU A 403 -8.17 -20.39 -33.11
C LEU A 403 -7.93 -19.36 -34.22
N PRO A 404 -7.19 -19.65 -35.30
CA PRO A 404 -7.04 -18.72 -36.42
C PRO A 404 -8.38 -18.29 -37.03
N GLU A 405 -9.37 -19.17 -37.08
CA GLU A 405 -10.69 -18.88 -37.63
C GLU A 405 -11.63 -18.23 -36.61
N ARG A 406 -11.50 -18.58 -35.32
CA ARG A 406 -12.42 -18.13 -34.27
C ARG A 406 -12.03 -16.81 -33.62
N ILE A 407 -10.73 -16.57 -33.45
CA ILE A 407 -10.19 -15.40 -32.75
C ILE A 407 -8.99 -14.76 -33.48
N PRO A 408 -9.07 -14.49 -34.80
CA PRO A 408 -7.95 -13.93 -35.56
C PRO A 408 -7.42 -12.61 -34.99
N GLU A 409 -8.32 -11.73 -34.54
CA GLU A 409 -7.98 -10.45 -33.91
C GLU A 409 -7.14 -10.63 -32.65
N VAL A 410 -7.40 -11.68 -31.86
CA VAL A 410 -6.68 -11.94 -30.61
C VAL A 410 -5.24 -12.34 -30.91
N LEU A 411 -5.02 -13.12 -31.99
CA LEU A 411 -3.67 -13.51 -32.42
C LEU A 411 -2.87 -12.32 -32.94
N GLU A 412 -3.51 -11.40 -33.65
CA GLU A 412 -2.89 -10.14 -34.08
C GLU A 412 -2.49 -9.26 -32.89
N GLN A 413 -3.40 -9.09 -31.92
CA GLN A 413 -3.13 -8.38 -30.67
C GLN A 413 -1.98 -9.02 -29.88
N MET A 414 -1.89 -10.35 -29.84
CA MET A 414 -0.75 -11.04 -29.21
C MET A 414 0.58 -10.69 -29.89
N ALA A 415 0.62 -10.64 -31.22
CA ALA A 415 1.82 -10.28 -31.98
C ALA A 415 2.19 -8.79 -31.82
N GLU A 416 1.21 -7.91 -31.64
CA GLU A 416 1.44 -6.50 -31.30
C GLU A 416 2.03 -6.35 -29.89
N GLU A 417 1.44 -7.00 -28.89
CA GLU A 417 1.95 -6.99 -27.51
C GLU A 417 3.35 -7.60 -27.41
N ALA A 418 3.64 -8.67 -28.17
CA ALA A 418 4.99 -9.25 -28.22
C ALA A 418 6.03 -8.22 -28.68
N ARG A 419 5.75 -7.50 -29.78
CA ARG A 419 6.63 -6.45 -30.30
C ARG A 419 6.78 -5.28 -29.33
N PHE A 420 5.69 -4.88 -28.69
CA PHE A 420 5.70 -3.83 -27.68
C PHE A 420 6.60 -4.19 -26.49
N LEU A 421 6.40 -5.38 -25.89
CA LEU A 421 7.19 -5.84 -24.76
C LEU A 421 8.67 -6.03 -25.10
N HIS A 422 8.99 -6.45 -26.34
CA HIS A 422 10.37 -6.48 -26.83
C HIS A 422 11.00 -5.08 -26.86
N GLY A 423 10.34 -4.11 -27.48
CA GLY A 423 10.84 -2.73 -27.54
C GLY A 423 11.00 -2.11 -26.15
N LEU A 424 10.11 -2.46 -25.22
CA LEU A 424 10.19 -2.02 -23.84
C LEU A 424 11.42 -2.60 -23.12
N ALA A 425 11.63 -3.91 -23.25
CA ALA A 425 12.77 -4.59 -22.65
C ALA A 425 14.10 -4.05 -23.17
N ASP A 426 14.20 -3.79 -24.47
CA ASP A 426 15.39 -3.22 -25.10
C ASP A 426 15.67 -1.79 -24.62
N SER A 427 14.63 -0.96 -24.46
CA SER A 427 14.78 0.42 -23.95
C SER A 427 15.33 0.43 -22.52
N MET A 428 14.79 -0.42 -21.65
CA MET A 428 15.20 -0.49 -20.25
C MET A 428 16.62 -1.04 -20.05
N GLU A 429 17.02 -2.05 -20.83
CA GLU A 429 18.37 -2.60 -20.75
C GLU A 429 19.43 -1.56 -21.20
N SER A 430 19.05 -0.65 -22.11
CA SER A 430 19.91 0.44 -22.54
C SER A 430 20.11 1.52 -21.45
N GLU A 431 19.08 1.84 -20.67
CA GLU A 431 19.13 2.85 -19.59
C GLU A 431 19.90 2.36 -18.36
N THR A 432 19.63 1.12 -17.93
CA THR A 432 20.24 0.55 -16.71
C THR A 432 21.64 -0.01 -16.94
N GLY A 433 22.03 -0.22 -18.22
CA GLY A 433 23.28 -0.89 -18.60
C GLY A 433 23.41 -2.32 -18.08
N GLN A 434 22.30 -2.92 -17.59
CA GLN A 434 22.28 -4.24 -16.98
C GLN A 434 21.18 -5.11 -17.59
N ILE A 435 21.58 -6.29 -18.09
CA ILE A 435 20.62 -7.38 -18.36
C ILE A 435 20.33 -8.04 -17.01
N GLY A 436 19.36 -7.48 -16.29
CA GLY A 436 18.94 -7.94 -14.97
C GLY A 436 17.91 -9.06 -15.02
N GLY A 437 17.82 -9.86 -13.95
CA GLY A 437 16.74 -10.85 -13.78
C GLY A 437 15.34 -10.23 -13.77
N HIS A 438 15.23 -8.95 -13.42
CA HIS A 438 13.99 -8.16 -13.45
C HIS A 438 13.40 -8.07 -14.87
N MET A 439 14.24 -7.93 -15.91
CA MET A 439 13.78 -7.79 -17.30
C MET A 439 13.51 -9.11 -18.02
N LEU A 440 14.03 -10.22 -17.48
CA LEU A 440 13.79 -11.55 -18.05
C LEU A 440 12.30 -11.92 -18.05
N THR A 441 11.53 -11.49 -17.05
CA THR A 441 10.08 -11.74 -17.00
C THR A 441 9.37 -11.11 -18.20
N VAL A 442 9.67 -9.84 -18.51
CA VAL A 442 9.10 -9.11 -19.64
C VAL A 442 9.51 -9.77 -20.96
N ARG A 443 10.81 -10.09 -21.12
CA ARG A 443 11.35 -10.69 -22.34
C ARG A 443 10.83 -12.11 -22.59
N ASN A 444 10.69 -12.93 -21.54
CA ASN A 444 10.14 -14.29 -21.66
C ASN A 444 8.67 -14.26 -22.07
N LEU A 445 7.88 -13.33 -21.51
CA LEU A 445 6.49 -13.16 -21.90
C LEU A 445 6.37 -12.69 -23.36
N ALA A 446 7.21 -11.74 -23.79
CA ALA A 446 7.27 -11.31 -25.19
C ALA A 446 7.53 -12.48 -26.16
N LEU A 447 8.54 -13.31 -25.86
CA LEU A 447 8.87 -14.52 -26.64
C LEU A 447 7.74 -15.56 -26.62
N GLN A 448 7.05 -15.72 -25.49
CA GLN A 448 5.91 -16.62 -25.38
C GLN A 448 4.75 -16.15 -26.27
N LEU A 449 4.43 -14.86 -26.23
CA LEU A 449 3.37 -14.26 -27.05
C LEU A 449 3.68 -14.37 -28.54
N GLU A 450 4.91 -14.03 -28.94
CA GLU A 450 5.38 -14.18 -30.33
C GLU A 450 5.19 -15.63 -30.80
N SER A 451 5.70 -16.59 -30.04
CA SER A 451 5.59 -18.01 -30.37
C SER A 451 4.15 -18.51 -30.39
N MET A 452 3.26 -18.01 -29.54
CA MET A 452 1.84 -18.38 -29.52
C MET A 452 1.07 -17.76 -30.69
N ALA A 453 1.42 -16.55 -31.12
CA ALA A 453 0.85 -15.92 -32.30
C ALA A 453 1.29 -16.62 -33.60
N GLU A 454 2.55 -17.06 -33.68
CA GLU A 454 3.07 -17.81 -34.83
C GLU A 454 2.50 -19.24 -34.92
N LYS A 455 2.24 -19.88 -33.76
CA LYS A 455 1.72 -21.26 -33.65
C LYS A 455 0.50 -21.31 -32.74
N PRO A 456 -0.68 -20.87 -33.21
CA PRO A 456 -1.90 -20.81 -32.40
C PRO A 456 -2.33 -22.17 -31.83
N GLU A 457 -1.98 -23.27 -32.50
CA GLU A 457 -2.22 -24.64 -32.04
C GLU A 457 -1.39 -25.06 -30.82
N SER A 458 -0.48 -24.20 -30.34
CA SER A 458 0.26 -24.44 -29.09
C SER A 458 -0.39 -23.79 -27.87
N ILE A 459 -1.38 -22.91 -28.09
CA ILE A 459 -1.99 -22.08 -27.03
C ILE A 459 -2.64 -22.95 -25.95
N GLN A 460 -3.36 -24.00 -26.34
CA GLN A 460 -4.02 -24.92 -25.40
C GLN A 460 -3.04 -25.67 -24.49
N LEU A 461 -1.81 -25.90 -24.94
CA LEU A 461 -0.77 -26.57 -24.15
C LEU A 461 -0.06 -25.62 -23.17
N ARG A 462 -0.14 -24.31 -23.43
CA ARG A 462 0.66 -23.27 -22.76
C ARG A 462 -0.17 -22.26 -21.98
N LEU A 463 -1.49 -22.45 -21.91
CA LEU A 463 -2.41 -21.53 -21.25
C LEU A 463 -2.07 -21.30 -19.77
N ASN A 464 -1.65 -22.35 -19.05
CA ASN A 464 -1.19 -22.24 -17.67
C ASN A 464 0.09 -21.41 -17.56
N GLU A 465 1.07 -21.67 -18.41
CA GLU A 465 2.33 -20.91 -18.47
C GLU A 465 2.06 -19.44 -18.79
N TYR A 466 1.13 -19.15 -19.70
CA TYR A 466 0.72 -17.79 -20.03
C TYR A 466 0.09 -17.07 -18.82
N ARG A 467 -0.87 -17.70 -18.12
CA ARG A 467 -1.48 -17.16 -16.89
C ARG A 467 -0.44 -16.88 -15.81
N ASP A 468 0.49 -17.81 -15.61
CA ASP A 468 1.53 -17.68 -14.59
C ASP A 468 2.51 -16.54 -14.95
N ASN A 469 2.85 -16.37 -16.23
CA ASN A 469 3.66 -15.24 -16.71
C ASN A 469 2.92 -13.89 -16.62
N LEU A 470 1.60 -13.85 -16.84
CA LEU A 470 0.79 -12.64 -16.58
C LEU A 470 0.81 -12.26 -15.09
N SER A 471 0.71 -13.26 -14.21
CA SER A 471 0.81 -13.06 -12.76
C SER A 471 2.21 -12.58 -12.36
N ALA A 472 3.25 -13.08 -13.03
CA ALA A 472 4.62 -12.62 -12.84
C ALA A 472 4.82 -11.17 -13.33
N LEU A 473 4.19 -10.76 -14.45
CA LEU A 473 4.22 -9.38 -14.94
C LEU A 473 3.48 -8.44 -13.97
N GLY A 474 2.34 -8.86 -13.40
CA GLY A 474 1.65 -8.09 -12.36
C GLY A 474 2.48 -7.95 -11.08
N THR A 475 3.18 -9.01 -10.67
CA THR A 475 4.12 -8.95 -9.55
C THR A 475 5.29 -8.01 -9.86
N TRP A 476 5.83 -8.08 -11.07
CA TRP A 476 6.89 -7.20 -11.55
C TRP A 476 6.46 -5.72 -11.47
N LEU A 477 5.23 -5.40 -11.87
CA LEU A 477 4.66 -4.05 -11.81
C LEU A 477 4.67 -3.54 -10.36
N LEU A 478 4.09 -4.31 -9.43
CA LEU A 478 4.05 -3.97 -8.00
C LEU A 478 5.46 -3.76 -7.43
N GLN A 479 6.39 -4.63 -7.78
CA GLN A 479 7.78 -4.56 -7.31
C GLN A 479 8.55 -3.37 -7.87
N THR A 480 8.19 -2.88 -9.05
CA THR A 480 8.83 -1.72 -9.69
C THR A 480 8.31 -0.40 -9.12
N VAL A 481 7.02 -0.36 -8.74
CA VAL A 481 6.43 0.77 -7.99
C VAL A 481 7.08 0.94 -6.61
N GLU A 482 7.55 -0.15 -5.99
CA GLU A 482 8.28 -0.08 -4.74
C GLU A 482 9.70 0.48 -4.92
N GLN A 483 9.98 1.59 -4.24
CA GLN A 483 11.23 2.34 -4.31
C GLN A 483 11.97 2.31 -2.95
N PRO A 484 12.40 1.14 -2.42
CA PRO A 484 12.96 1.05 -1.07
C PRO A 484 14.30 1.80 -0.95
N LEU A 485 14.54 2.50 0.16
CA LEU A 485 15.86 3.10 0.43
C LEU A 485 16.16 3.04 1.91
N GLN A 486 17.32 2.50 2.26
CA GLN A 486 17.81 2.48 3.64
C GLN A 486 18.85 3.59 3.83
N ILE A 487 18.67 4.42 4.85
CA ILE A 487 19.53 5.56 5.15
C ILE A 487 20.19 5.32 6.50
N ASP A 488 21.50 5.50 6.57
CA ASP A 488 22.29 5.46 7.80
C ASP A 488 22.44 6.87 8.36
N TYR A 489 23.01 7.80 7.60
CA TYR A 489 23.08 9.22 7.96
C TYR A 489 23.19 10.10 6.70
N PHE A 490 23.06 11.41 6.87
CA PHE A 490 23.42 12.37 5.84
C PHE A 490 24.33 13.47 6.40
N ILE A 491 25.00 14.17 5.48
CA ILE A 491 26.00 15.18 5.77
C ILE A 491 25.63 16.46 5.03
N VAL A 492 25.69 17.58 5.76
CA VAL A 492 25.70 18.93 5.20
C VAL A 492 27.08 19.52 5.47
N ALA A 493 27.83 19.79 4.42
CA ALA A 493 29.24 20.19 4.56
C ALA A 493 29.61 21.31 3.59
N SER A 494 30.66 22.05 3.95
CA SER A 494 31.30 23.01 3.04
C SER A 494 31.86 22.30 1.79
N PRO A 495 31.90 22.96 0.62
CA PRO A 495 32.29 22.32 -0.65
C PRO A 495 33.67 21.65 -0.64
N GLU A 496 34.63 22.19 0.10
CA GLU A 496 36.01 21.69 0.24
C GLU A 496 36.16 20.47 1.15
N MET A 497 35.17 20.16 2.00
CA MET A 497 35.29 19.08 2.99
C MET A 497 35.20 17.70 2.31
N GLU A 498 36.13 16.81 2.61
CA GLU A 498 36.06 15.44 2.09
C GLU A 498 34.93 14.65 2.76
N LEU A 499 34.16 13.91 1.97
CA LEU A 499 33.10 13.05 2.48
C LEU A 499 33.71 11.76 3.06
N PRO A 500 33.17 11.22 4.17
CA PRO A 500 33.69 10.01 4.78
C PRO A 500 33.44 8.79 3.88
N ARG A 501 34.25 7.75 4.11
CA ARG A 501 34.10 6.47 3.40
C ARG A 501 32.85 5.74 3.89
N ALA A 502 31.96 5.41 2.95
CA ALA A 502 30.75 4.65 3.26
C ALA A 502 30.96 3.14 3.29
N GLU A 503 31.90 2.59 2.50
CA GLU A 503 32.10 1.15 2.40
C GLU A 503 33.09 0.60 3.45
N PRO A 504 32.88 -0.62 3.98
CA PRO A 504 33.85 -1.25 4.86
C PRO A 504 35.10 -1.70 4.11
N THR A 505 36.26 -1.55 4.77
CA THR A 505 37.48 -2.25 4.36
C THR A 505 37.36 -3.75 4.56
N PHE A 506 38.18 -4.51 3.83
CA PHE A 506 38.33 -5.95 4.01
C PHE A 506 38.57 -6.35 5.48
N TRP A 507 39.44 -5.62 6.20
CA TRP A 507 39.77 -5.94 7.59
C TRP A 507 38.63 -5.63 8.57
N GLU A 508 37.87 -4.57 8.35
CA GLU A 508 36.66 -4.28 9.14
C GLU A 508 35.61 -5.38 8.94
N SER A 509 35.39 -5.84 7.70
CA SER A 509 34.49 -6.97 7.42
C SER A 509 34.95 -8.27 8.09
N VAL A 510 36.25 -8.60 8.05
CA VAL A 510 36.76 -9.80 8.74
C VAL A 510 36.59 -9.69 10.26
N LYS A 511 36.91 -8.53 10.84
CA LYS A 511 36.73 -8.28 12.28
C LYS A 511 35.26 -8.37 12.68
N HIS A 512 34.36 -7.88 11.83
CA HIS A 512 32.91 -7.95 12.02
C HIS A 512 32.42 -9.40 12.09
N GLU A 513 32.76 -10.21 11.09
CA GLU A 513 32.34 -11.62 11.03
C GLU A 513 32.89 -12.45 12.19
N LEU A 514 34.17 -12.27 12.54
CA LEU A 514 34.76 -12.93 13.71
C LEU A 514 34.12 -12.47 15.02
N GLY A 515 33.78 -11.18 15.13
CA GLY A 515 33.06 -10.62 16.28
C GLY A 515 31.67 -11.21 16.45
N LYS A 516 30.90 -11.30 15.35
CA LYS A 516 29.58 -11.96 15.30
C LYS A 516 29.68 -13.44 15.70
N LEU A 517 30.66 -14.15 15.14
CA LEU A 517 30.88 -15.56 15.46
C LEU A 517 31.23 -15.75 16.93
N ALA A 518 32.12 -14.94 17.50
CA ALA A 518 32.43 -15.01 18.93
C ALA A 518 31.20 -14.70 19.81
N ALA A 519 30.40 -13.71 19.40
CA ALA A 519 29.16 -13.37 20.08
C ALA A 519 28.08 -14.46 19.95
N SER A 520 28.07 -15.26 18.88
CA SER A 520 27.11 -16.36 18.72
C SER A 520 27.25 -17.45 19.79
N PHE A 521 28.45 -17.61 20.38
CA PHE A 521 28.71 -18.56 21.46
C PHE A 521 28.47 -18.01 22.87
N THR A 522 28.52 -16.69 23.04
CA THR A 522 28.47 -16.04 24.37
C THR A 522 27.17 -15.27 24.60
N HIS A 523 26.56 -14.73 23.55
CA HIS A 523 25.33 -13.97 23.62
C HIS A 523 24.13 -14.90 23.46
N ASN A 524 23.22 -14.90 24.44
CA ASN A 524 22.01 -15.70 24.35
C ASN A 524 20.95 -14.97 23.50
N TYR A 525 20.93 -15.21 22.19
CA TYR A 525 19.95 -14.63 21.26
C TYR A 525 18.51 -15.11 21.48
N ALA A 526 18.30 -16.13 22.32
CA ALA A 526 16.96 -16.62 22.69
C ALA A 526 16.43 -15.96 23.97
N ALA A 527 17.30 -15.34 24.78
CA ALA A 527 16.86 -14.56 25.93
C ALA A 527 16.40 -13.17 25.46
N LEU A 528 15.15 -12.84 25.74
CA LEU A 528 14.59 -11.51 25.51
C LEU A 528 14.92 -10.64 26.73
N GLY A 529 15.73 -9.59 26.57
CA GLY A 529 16.21 -8.76 27.69
C GLY A 529 15.10 -7.91 28.29
N ASP A 530 14.90 -7.95 29.60
CA ASP A 530 13.86 -7.18 30.29
C ASP A 530 14.26 -5.70 30.46
N LEU A 531 13.29 -4.79 30.33
CA LEU A 531 13.42 -3.36 30.67
C LEU A 531 13.35 -3.10 32.19
N SER A 532 12.75 -4.01 32.95
CA SER A 532 12.37 -3.80 34.35
C SER A 532 13.45 -4.27 35.33
N GLU A 533 14.44 -3.42 35.60
CA GLU A 533 15.10 -3.41 36.93
C GLU A 533 14.42 -2.41 37.89
N MET A 534 13.44 -1.63 37.42
CA MET A 534 12.71 -0.66 38.24
C MET A 534 11.32 -1.17 38.61
N GLN A 535 11.12 -1.33 39.91
CA GLN A 535 9.96 -1.85 40.65
C GLN A 535 9.80 -3.38 40.66
N ALA A 536 9.95 -3.94 41.85
CA ALA A 536 9.63 -5.34 42.15
C ALA A 536 8.15 -5.59 41.83
N ALA A 537 7.87 -6.11 40.65
CA ALA A 537 6.56 -6.65 40.32
C ALA A 537 6.28 -7.81 41.28
N GLU A 538 5.30 -7.67 42.17
CA GLU A 538 4.91 -8.73 43.12
C GLU A 538 4.27 -9.94 42.41
N ARG A 539 3.89 -9.80 41.12
CA ARG A 539 3.19 -10.84 40.34
C ARG A 539 3.76 -10.95 38.93
N SER A 540 4.10 -12.17 38.53
CA SER A 540 4.48 -12.53 37.15
C SER A 540 3.50 -13.54 36.57
N ILE A 541 3.26 -13.45 35.26
CA ILE A 541 2.50 -14.44 34.48
C ILE A 541 3.37 -14.99 33.36
N LYS A 542 3.23 -16.29 33.09
CA LYS A 542 3.92 -17.00 32.03
C LYS A 542 3.05 -17.09 30.79
N VAL A 543 3.51 -16.56 29.67
CA VAL A 543 2.77 -16.55 28.41
C VAL A 543 3.53 -17.30 27.34
N TRP A 544 2.89 -18.29 26.72
CA TRP A 544 3.43 -18.95 25.54
C TRP A 544 2.83 -18.40 24.27
N ILE A 545 3.66 -18.24 23.26
CA ILE A 545 3.25 -17.83 21.92
C ILE A 545 3.76 -18.83 20.88
N GLY A 546 2.87 -19.24 19.96
CA GLY A 546 3.18 -20.18 18.88
C GLY A 546 3.50 -19.52 17.54
N SER A 547 3.42 -18.19 17.46
CA SER A 547 3.66 -17.41 16.24
C SER A 547 5.15 -17.18 15.96
N GLY A 548 5.51 -16.55 14.84
CA GLY A 548 6.89 -16.20 14.51
C GLY A 548 7.57 -15.27 15.53
N ARG A 549 8.91 -15.24 15.52
CA ARG A 549 9.74 -14.41 16.43
C ARG A 549 9.39 -12.92 16.39
N ASP A 550 9.12 -12.39 15.21
CA ASP A 550 8.80 -10.96 15.04
C ASP A 550 7.50 -10.59 15.76
N GLN A 551 6.50 -11.47 15.72
CA GLN A 551 5.24 -11.29 16.45
C GLN A 551 5.46 -11.35 17.97
N ALA A 552 6.32 -12.26 18.44
CA ALA A 552 6.68 -12.32 19.86
C ALA A 552 7.41 -11.05 20.32
N GLN A 553 8.30 -10.49 19.50
CA GLN A 553 8.97 -9.22 19.81
C GLN A 553 8.00 -8.03 19.81
N ALA A 554 7.07 -7.98 18.85
CA ALA A 554 6.04 -6.94 18.81
C ALA A 554 5.15 -6.99 20.06
N LEU A 555 4.67 -8.18 20.44
CA LEU A 555 3.90 -8.38 21.66
C LEU A 555 4.69 -7.99 22.91
N LYS A 556 5.99 -8.35 22.97
CA LYS A 556 6.85 -7.96 24.09
C LYS A 556 6.95 -6.45 24.21
N ALA A 557 7.16 -5.73 23.11
CA ALA A 557 7.18 -4.28 23.12
C ALA A 557 5.86 -3.70 23.64
N MET A 558 4.71 -4.26 23.24
CA MET A 558 3.40 -3.83 23.77
C MET A 558 3.25 -4.11 25.28
N ILE A 559 3.75 -5.26 25.74
CA ILE A 559 3.76 -5.63 27.16
C ILE A 559 4.56 -4.62 27.97
N GLU A 560 5.79 -4.32 27.53
CA GLU A 560 6.71 -3.43 28.24
C GLU A 560 6.29 -1.96 28.16
N ASP A 561 5.64 -1.53 27.06
CA ASP A 561 5.22 -0.15 26.83
C ASP A 561 3.89 0.20 27.51
N SER A 562 2.94 -0.74 27.53
CA SER A 562 1.57 -0.47 28.00
C SER A 562 1.14 -1.35 29.17
N PHE A 563 1.16 -2.68 28.99
CA PHE A 563 0.55 -3.60 29.95
C PHE A 563 1.24 -3.58 31.31
N THR A 564 2.54 -3.81 31.36
CA THR A 564 3.30 -3.86 32.62
C THR A 564 3.34 -2.50 33.33
N PRO A 565 3.56 -1.36 32.66
CA PRO A 565 3.48 -0.05 33.31
C PRO A 565 2.09 0.29 33.89
N GLN A 566 1.00 -0.10 33.21
CA GLN A 566 -0.36 0.22 33.66
C GLN A 566 -0.86 -0.72 34.76
N THR A 567 -0.47 -2.00 34.70
CA THR A 567 -1.00 -3.04 35.60
C THR A 567 -0.04 -3.41 36.74
N GLY A 568 1.26 -3.15 36.57
CA GLY A 568 2.32 -3.62 37.47
C GLY A 568 2.60 -5.12 37.38
N ILE A 569 2.03 -5.84 36.40
CA ILE A 569 2.21 -7.30 36.23
C ILE A 569 3.36 -7.57 35.27
N LYS A 570 4.32 -8.40 35.69
CA LYS A 570 5.41 -8.87 34.82
C LYS A 570 4.91 -10.00 33.91
N VAL A 571 5.31 -9.99 32.64
CA VAL A 571 4.97 -11.06 31.69
C VAL A 571 6.23 -11.76 31.21
N GLU A 572 6.34 -13.06 31.48
CA GLU A 572 7.40 -13.94 30.96
C GLU A 572 6.92 -14.57 29.66
N LEU A 573 7.26 -13.92 28.53
CA LEU A 573 6.88 -14.37 27.20
C LEU A 573 7.88 -15.40 26.65
N GLU A 574 7.42 -16.62 26.36
CA GLU A 574 8.23 -17.68 25.75
C GLU A 574 7.68 -18.09 24.38
N LEU A 575 8.57 -18.16 23.39
CA LEU A 575 8.28 -18.71 22.07
C LEU A 575 8.39 -20.24 22.12
N VAL A 576 7.28 -20.96 21.95
CA VAL A 576 7.21 -22.42 22.16
C VAL A 576 6.45 -23.10 21.01
N ASN A 577 6.84 -24.34 20.69
CA ASN A 577 6.05 -25.18 19.79
C ASN A 577 4.75 -25.62 20.48
N MET A 578 3.60 -25.13 20.02
CA MET A 578 2.31 -25.35 20.69
C MET A 578 1.79 -26.79 20.68
N ASN A 579 2.43 -27.72 19.94
CA ASN A 579 2.05 -29.14 19.97
C ASN A 579 2.22 -29.78 21.36
N ILE A 580 3.06 -29.22 22.23
CA ILE A 580 3.26 -29.73 23.60
C ILE A 580 2.29 -29.13 24.63
N LEU A 581 1.46 -28.15 24.24
CA LEU A 581 0.68 -27.33 25.17
C LEU A 581 -0.22 -28.17 26.08
N LEU A 582 -0.98 -29.13 25.54
CA LEU A 582 -1.85 -30.00 26.32
C LEU A 582 -1.05 -30.90 27.28
N GLN A 583 0.06 -31.48 26.82
CA GLN A 583 0.91 -32.33 27.66
C GLN A 583 1.52 -31.53 28.82
N ALA A 584 1.95 -30.29 28.55
CA ALA A 584 2.49 -29.39 29.55
C ALA A 584 1.43 -28.96 30.57
N ALA A 585 0.23 -28.58 30.12
CA ALA A 585 -0.90 -28.22 30.96
C ALA A 585 -1.28 -29.38 31.91
N LEU A 586 -1.47 -30.59 31.38
CA LEU A 586 -1.78 -31.79 32.19
C LEU A 586 -0.65 -32.18 33.15
N ALA A 587 0.60 -31.86 32.82
CA ALA A 587 1.76 -32.10 33.69
C ALA A 587 1.97 -30.99 34.74
N GLY A 588 1.11 -29.97 34.81
CA GLY A 588 1.26 -28.83 35.71
C GLY A 588 2.47 -27.95 35.39
N ARG A 589 2.94 -27.97 34.13
CA ARG A 589 4.09 -27.19 33.62
C ARG A 589 3.72 -26.31 32.42
N GLY A 590 2.43 -26.14 32.15
CA GLY A 590 1.94 -25.26 31.11
C GLY A 590 2.13 -23.77 31.47
N PRO A 591 1.91 -22.87 30.51
CA PRO A 591 1.85 -21.43 30.76
C PRO A 591 0.56 -21.05 31.49
N ASP A 592 0.50 -19.82 32.01
CA ASP A 592 -0.75 -19.24 32.52
C ASP A 592 -1.68 -18.83 31.38
N VAL A 593 -1.11 -18.35 30.27
CA VAL A 593 -1.84 -17.96 29.05
C VAL A 593 -1.12 -18.49 27.81
N ALA A 594 -1.87 -19.00 26.84
CA ALA A 594 -1.34 -19.41 25.54
C ALA A 594 -2.02 -18.62 24.42
N LEU A 595 -1.23 -18.06 23.52
CA LEU A 595 -1.66 -17.28 22.36
C LEU A 595 -1.41 -18.04 21.05
N GLY A 596 -2.21 -17.77 20.02
CA GLY A 596 -2.14 -18.45 18.72
C GLY A 596 -2.60 -19.90 18.78
N VAL A 597 -3.55 -20.22 19.67
CA VAL A 597 -4.13 -21.57 19.80
C VAL A 597 -5.25 -21.76 18.78
N ASP A 598 -5.22 -22.88 18.05
CA ASP A 598 -6.26 -23.21 17.07
C ASP A 598 -7.66 -23.23 17.72
N PRO A 599 -8.70 -22.63 17.10
CA PRO A 599 -10.01 -22.48 17.70
C PRO A 599 -10.70 -23.78 18.13
N SER A 600 -10.31 -24.93 17.58
CA SER A 600 -10.84 -26.24 17.96
C SER A 600 -10.30 -26.78 19.30
N GLN A 601 -9.20 -26.24 19.81
CA GLN A 601 -8.50 -26.80 20.97
C GLN A 601 -9.02 -26.35 22.35
N PRO A 602 -9.41 -25.08 22.57
CA PRO A 602 -9.88 -24.62 23.89
C PRO A 602 -11.01 -25.49 24.45
N MET A 603 -11.95 -25.89 23.59
CA MET A 603 -13.03 -26.82 23.93
C MET A 603 -12.50 -28.19 24.38
N ASN A 604 -11.59 -28.77 23.59
CA ASN A 604 -10.97 -30.06 23.88
C ASN A 604 -10.17 -30.02 25.18
N PHE A 605 -9.58 -28.88 25.53
CA PHE A 605 -8.83 -28.69 26.77
C PHE A 605 -9.76 -28.49 27.97
N GLY A 606 -10.85 -27.73 27.79
CA GLY A 606 -11.86 -27.50 28.82
C GLY A 606 -12.53 -28.81 29.27
N LEU A 607 -12.84 -29.69 28.32
CA LEU A 607 -13.37 -31.03 28.61
C LEU A 607 -12.39 -31.97 29.35
N ARG A 608 -11.10 -31.63 29.40
CA ARG A 608 -10.04 -32.41 30.07
C ARG A 608 -9.53 -31.74 31.34
N ASP A 609 -10.21 -30.70 31.81
CA ASP A 609 -9.80 -29.87 32.94
C ASP A 609 -8.38 -29.27 32.76
N ALA A 610 -7.96 -29.04 31.51
CA ALA A 610 -6.64 -28.51 31.17
C ALA A 610 -6.62 -26.98 30.96
N VAL A 611 -7.78 -26.33 30.99
CA VAL A 611 -7.94 -24.86 30.93
C VAL A 611 -9.10 -24.45 31.84
N ILE A 612 -9.00 -23.26 32.42
CA ILE A 612 -10.02 -22.72 33.33
C ILE A 612 -11.19 -22.15 32.52
N ASP A 613 -12.39 -22.31 33.05
CA ASP A 613 -13.58 -21.64 32.52
C ASP A 613 -13.59 -20.16 32.95
N LEU A 614 -13.55 -19.28 31.96
CA LEU A 614 -13.42 -17.84 32.11
C LEU A 614 -14.68 -17.19 32.70
N THR A 615 -15.85 -17.85 32.63
CA THR A 615 -17.09 -17.31 33.22
C THR A 615 -17.06 -17.25 34.74
N GLN A 616 -16.05 -17.88 35.36
CA GLN A 616 -15.81 -17.85 36.80
C GLN A 616 -15.23 -16.52 37.29
N PHE A 617 -14.67 -15.71 36.38
CA PHE A 617 -14.08 -14.42 36.71
C PHE A 617 -15.15 -13.33 36.75
N SER A 618 -15.10 -12.45 37.75
CA SER A 618 -16.12 -11.42 37.99
C SER A 618 -16.21 -10.36 36.89
N ASP A 619 -15.13 -10.18 36.14
CA ASP A 619 -14.94 -9.22 35.04
C ASP A 619 -15.11 -9.85 33.66
N PHE A 620 -15.54 -11.12 33.58
CA PHE A 620 -15.74 -11.82 32.31
C PHE A 620 -16.72 -11.10 31.40
N GLU A 621 -17.88 -10.68 31.91
CA GLU A 621 -18.92 -10.01 31.11
C GLU A 621 -18.41 -8.68 30.51
N GLU A 622 -17.63 -7.91 31.27
CA GLU A 622 -17.01 -6.67 30.78
C GLU A 622 -15.99 -6.96 29.67
N THR A 623 -15.21 -8.03 29.83
CA THR A 623 -14.18 -8.42 28.85
C THR A 623 -14.82 -9.02 27.59
N ALA A 624 -15.85 -9.86 27.74
CA ALA A 624 -16.59 -10.49 26.66
C ALA A 624 -17.31 -9.45 25.79
N ALA A 625 -17.81 -8.36 26.39
CA ALA A 625 -18.46 -7.25 25.68
C ALA A 625 -17.54 -6.51 24.69
N ARG A 626 -16.21 -6.71 24.77
CA ARG A 626 -15.24 -6.16 23.82
C ARG A 626 -15.24 -6.90 22.47
N PHE A 627 -15.88 -8.06 22.40
CA PHE A 627 -15.93 -8.92 21.22
C PHE A 627 -17.35 -9.01 20.64
N VAL A 628 -17.45 -9.24 19.34
CA VAL A 628 -18.73 -9.58 18.71
C VAL A 628 -19.21 -10.92 19.28
N PRO A 629 -20.49 -11.07 19.70
CA PRO A 629 -20.97 -12.29 20.34
C PRO A 629 -20.66 -13.59 19.57
N ALA A 630 -20.76 -13.56 18.23
CA ALA A 630 -20.46 -14.70 17.37
C ALA A 630 -19.01 -15.20 17.46
N ALA A 631 -18.06 -14.34 17.85
CA ALA A 631 -16.66 -14.72 17.99
C ALA A 631 -16.40 -15.61 19.21
N LEU A 632 -17.28 -15.58 20.22
CA LEU A 632 -17.16 -16.37 21.43
C LEU A 632 -17.80 -17.77 21.30
N GLU A 633 -18.66 -17.97 20.31
CA GLU A 633 -19.38 -19.24 20.10
C GLU A 633 -18.44 -20.46 19.99
N PRO A 634 -17.32 -20.42 19.24
CA PRO A 634 -16.41 -21.57 19.13
C PRO A 634 -15.77 -21.99 20.47
N PHE A 635 -15.71 -21.07 21.43
CA PHE A 635 -15.08 -21.27 22.74
C PHE A 635 -16.09 -21.58 23.85
N THR A 636 -17.39 -21.58 23.52
CA THR A 636 -18.49 -21.72 24.49
C THR A 636 -19.05 -23.14 24.47
N PHE A 637 -19.14 -23.77 25.64
CA PHE A 637 -19.84 -25.03 25.84
C PHE A 637 -20.84 -24.91 26.97
N ARG A 638 -22.13 -25.07 26.63
CA ARG A 638 -23.23 -24.85 27.57
C ARG A 638 -23.18 -23.42 28.12
N SER A 639 -22.72 -23.25 29.35
CA SER A 639 -22.60 -21.95 30.03
C SER A 639 -21.16 -21.63 30.43
N HIS A 640 -20.18 -22.36 29.88
CA HIS A 640 -18.76 -22.19 30.17
C HIS A 640 -18.02 -21.68 28.94
N VAL A 641 -17.03 -20.82 29.14
CA VAL A 641 -16.23 -20.22 28.06
C VAL A 641 -14.75 -20.46 28.36
N PHE A 642 -14.03 -21.12 27.46
CA PHE A 642 -12.67 -21.61 27.73
C PHE A 642 -11.55 -20.79 27.09
N ALA A 643 -11.87 -19.78 26.28
CA ALA A 643 -10.90 -18.89 25.64
C ALA A 643 -11.55 -17.57 25.21
N LEU A 644 -10.71 -16.57 24.93
CA LEU A 644 -11.10 -15.32 24.28
C LEU A 644 -10.59 -15.28 22.83
N PRO A 645 -11.31 -14.61 21.90
CA PRO A 645 -10.87 -14.49 20.52
C PRO A 645 -9.63 -13.59 20.41
N GLU A 646 -8.61 -14.06 19.70
CA GLU A 646 -7.43 -13.25 19.35
C GLU A 646 -7.56 -12.62 17.96
N GLN A 647 -8.08 -13.40 16.99
CA GLN A 647 -8.22 -13.00 15.59
C GLN A 647 -9.61 -13.38 15.06
N LEU A 648 -10.19 -12.52 14.23
CA LEU A 648 -11.47 -12.79 13.55
C LEU A 648 -11.30 -12.61 12.02
N PRO A 649 -11.26 -13.70 11.24
CA PRO A 649 -11.18 -13.59 9.79
C PRO A 649 -12.53 -13.14 9.21
N PHE A 650 -12.49 -12.23 8.25
CA PHE A 650 -13.66 -11.81 7.46
C PHE A 650 -13.35 -11.99 5.97
N PHE A 651 -14.33 -12.47 5.21
CA PHE A 651 -14.20 -12.64 3.77
C PHE A 651 -14.68 -11.38 3.05
N MET A 652 -13.91 -10.96 2.06
CA MET A 652 -14.27 -9.89 1.15
C MET A 652 -14.64 -10.48 -0.22
N LEU A 653 -15.74 -10.02 -0.80
CA LEU A 653 -16.15 -10.39 -2.15
C LEU A 653 -15.57 -9.38 -3.14
N PHE A 654 -14.79 -9.87 -4.09
CA PHE A 654 -14.27 -9.07 -5.19
C PHE A 654 -14.95 -9.51 -6.49
N TYR A 655 -15.26 -8.55 -7.35
CA TYR A 655 -15.79 -8.80 -8.68
C TYR A 655 -15.05 -7.98 -9.72
N ARG A 656 -15.09 -8.44 -10.97
CA ARG A 656 -14.44 -7.79 -12.12
C ARG A 656 -15.48 -7.00 -12.90
N GLN A 657 -15.50 -5.68 -12.70
CA GLN A 657 -16.40 -4.76 -13.41
C GLN A 657 -16.30 -4.93 -14.93
N ASP A 658 -15.07 -5.00 -15.45
CA ASP A 658 -14.83 -5.15 -16.89
C ASP A 658 -15.40 -6.45 -17.48
N ILE A 659 -15.44 -7.55 -16.71
CA ILE A 659 -16.07 -8.81 -17.15
C ILE A 659 -17.60 -8.65 -17.18
N LEU A 660 -18.19 -8.02 -16.16
CA LEU A 660 -19.62 -7.80 -16.12
C LEU A 660 -20.07 -6.86 -17.25
N GLU A 661 -19.31 -5.78 -17.51
CA GLU A 661 -19.52 -4.87 -18.63
C GLU A 661 -19.44 -5.56 -19.99
N GLU A 662 -18.39 -6.36 -20.22
CA GLU A 662 -18.19 -7.13 -21.46
C GLU A 662 -19.35 -8.10 -21.72
N LEU A 663 -19.94 -8.66 -20.67
CA LEU A 663 -21.10 -9.55 -20.74
C LEU A 663 -22.45 -8.83 -20.70
N GLY A 664 -22.48 -7.51 -20.49
CA GLY A 664 -23.70 -6.73 -20.32
C GLY A 664 -24.51 -7.10 -19.07
N ILE A 665 -23.83 -7.51 -18.00
CA ILE A 665 -24.40 -7.91 -16.71
C ILE A 665 -24.25 -6.76 -15.72
N GLU A 666 -25.33 -6.40 -15.01
CA GLU A 666 -25.26 -5.41 -13.92
C GLU A 666 -24.66 -6.02 -12.64
N VAL A 667 -24.07 -5.18 -11.79
CA VAL A 667 -23.49 -5.65 -10.52
C VAL A 667 -24.60 -6.16 -9.59
N PRO A 668 -24.59 -7.44 -9.19
CA PRO A 668 -25.66 -8.01 -8.38
C PRO A 668 -25.66 -7.40 -6.97
N GLN A 669 -26.81 -6.92 -6.52
CA GLN A 669 -27.04 -6.37 -5.18
C GLN A 669 -27.57 -7.43 -4.20
N THR A 670 -28.02 -8.59 -4.71
CA THR A 670 -28.61 -9.67 -3.92
C THR A 670 -28.06 -11.04 -4.31
N TRP A 671 -28.16 -12.01 -3.38
CA TRP A 671 -27.78 -13.41 -3.65
C TRP A 671 -28.66 -14.07 -4.72
N ASP A 672 -29.91 -13.64 -4.87
CA ASP A 672 -30.79 -14.11 -5.94
C ASP A 672 -30.30 -13.61 -7.31
N GLU A 673 -29.87 -12.35 -7.40
CA GLU A 673 -29.23 -11.83 -8.61
C GLU A 673 -27.93 -12.58 -8.94
N VAL A 674 -27.12 -12.92 -7.92
CA VAL A 674 -25.94 -13.78 -8.11
C VAL A 674 -26.33 -15.13 -8.74
N LEU A 675 -27.40 -15.77 -8.28
CA LEU A 675 -27.90 -17.02 -8.87
C LEU A 675 -28.30 -16.87 -10.34
N PHE A 676 -28.95 -15.76 -10.69
CA PHE A 676 -29.38 -15.51 -12.07
C PHE A 676 -28.22 -15.28 -13.03
N ILE A 677 -27.12 -14.67 -12.57
CA ILE A 677 -25.96 -14.40 -13.43
C ILE A 677 -25.01 -15.60 -13.59
N ILE A 678 -25.01 -16.57 -12.66
CA ILE A 678 -24.12 -17.75 -12.72
C ILE A 678 -24.20 -18.48 -14.08
N PRO A 679 -25.39 -18.80 -14.63
CA PRO A 679 -25.48 -19.44 -15.94
C PRO A 679 -24.90 -18.59 -17.08
N GLU A 680 -25.07 -17.27 -17.05
CA GLU A 680 -24.50 -16.37 -18.07
C GLU A 680 -22.97 -16.34 -17.97
N LEU A 681 -22.42 -16.28 -16.75
CA LEU A 681 -20.99 -16.42 -16.50
C LEU A 681 -20.47 -17.77 -17.03
N GLN A 682 -21.18 -18.87 -16.77
CA GLN A 682 -20.78 -20.21 -17.21
C GLN A 682 -20.78 -20.38 -18.73
N LYS A 683 -21.69 -19.73 -19.47
CA LYS A 683 -21.65 -19.73 -20.95
C LYS A 683 -20.34 -19.13 -21.50
N ALA A 684 -19.74 -18.20 -20.76
CA ALA A 684 -18.46 -17.59 -21.08
C ALA A 684 -17.26 -18.27 -20.39
N ASN A 685 -17.44 -19.49 -19.84
CA ASN A 685 -16.44 -20.21 -19.04
C ASN A 685 -15.94 -19.45 -17.79
N MET A 686 -16.75 -18.54 -17.25
CA MET A 686 -16.50 -17.80 -15.99
C MET A 686 -17.27 -18.43 -14.82
N ASN A 687 -16.87 -18.10 -13.58
CA ASN A 687 -17.48 -18.68 -12.37
C ASN A 687 -17.54 -17.69 -11.20
N PHE A 688 -18.41 -17.97 -10.24
CA PHE A 688 -18.49 -17.23 -8.98
C PHE A 688 -17.73 -17.97 -7.88
N GLY A 689 -16.73 -17.31 -7.28
CA GLY A 689 -15.85 -17.91 -6.27
C GLY A 689 -16.37 -17.71 -4.84
N LEU A 690 -16.41 -18.78 -4.06
CA LEU A 690 -16.65 -18.73 -2.61
C LEU A 690 -15.45 -19.34 -1.85
N PRO A 691 -15.05 -18.76 -0.71
CA PRO A 691 -13.87 -19.19 0.04
C PRO A 691 -14.00 -20.60 0.64
N TYR A 692 -15.23 -21.07 0.82
CA TYR A 692 -15.51 -22.46 1.18
C TYR A 692 -15.95 -23.19 -0.08
N THR A 693 -15.04 -23.93 -0.69
CA THR A 693 -15.36 -24.94 -1.73
C THR A 693 -15.30 -26.35 -1.15
N VAL A 694 -14.73 -26.49 0.06
CA VAL A 694 -14.72 -27.72 0.84
C VAL A 694 -15.11 -27.36 2.26
N VAL A 695 -16.29 -27.81 2.71
CA VAL A 695 -16.52 -27.91 4.15
C VAL A 695 -15.55 -28.98 4.63
N ASN A 696 -14.40 -28.57 5.16
CA ASN A 696 -13.52 -29.50 5.88
C ASN A 696 -14.33 -29.94 7.10
N ARG A 697 -15.06 -31.05 6.94
CA ARG A 697 -15.80 -31.70 8.02
C ARG A 697 -14.78 -32.28 8.98
N SER A 698 -14.32 -31.46 9.91
CA SER A 698 -13.54 -31.90 11.07
C SER A 698 -14.45 -32.60 12.08
N VAL A 699 -15.16 -33.68 11.69
CA VAL A 699 -15.88 -34.55 12.61
C VAL A 699 -15.88 -35.97 12.05
N GLY A 700 -15.43 -36.93 12.87
CA GLY A 700 -15.19 -38.31 12.47
C GLY A 700 -16.41 -39.12 12.04
N GLY A 701 -16.11 -40.27 11.42
CA GLY A 701 -17.03 -41.41 11.23
C GLY A 701 -17.94 -41.33 10.01
N ASN A 702 -17.70 -42.21 9.04
CA ASN A 702 -18.48 -42.41 7.81
C ASN A 702 -19.96 -42.75 8.06
N ILE A 703 -20.85 -42.36 7.12
CA ILE A 703 -21.88 -43.17 6.43
C ILE A 703 -22.53 -42.30 5.32
N GLY A 704 -22.53 -42.79 4.07
CA GLY A 704 -23.35 -42.27 2.95
C GLY A 704 -22.63 -41.38 1.94
N GLU A 705 -21.77 -41.96 1.09
CA GLU A 705 -21.28 -41.30 -0.12
C GLU A 705 -22.27 -41.49 -1.28
N VAL A 706 -22.64 -40.40 -1.96
CA VAL A 706 -23.29 -40.44 -3.28
C VAL A 706 -22.24 -40.00 -4.31
N PRO A 707 -21.94 -40.79 -5.35
CA PRO A 707 -20.95 -40.42 -6.35
C PRO A 707 -21.54 -39.36 -7.30
N ALA A 708 -20.87 -38.21 -7.40
CA ALA A 708 -21.21 -37.19 -8.40
C ALA A 708 -20.78 -37.66 -9.80
N GLY A 709 -21.77 -38.08 -10.61
CA GLY A 709 -21.58 -38.33 -12.04
C GLY A 709 -21.49 -37.01 -12.81
N GLY A 710 -20.53 -36.92 -13.74
CA GLY A 710 -20.30 -35.77 -14.60
C GLY A 710 -21.53 -35.43 -15.46
N GLY A 711 -22.01 -34.20 -15.34
CA GLY A 711 -23.14 -33.67 -16.12
C GLY A 711 -24.16 -32.82 -15.35
N SER A 712 -24.04 -32.70 -14.03
CA SER A 712 -24.95 -31.92 -13.17
C SER A 712 -24.29 -30.60 -12.73
N LEU A 713 -25.11 -29.58 -12.39
CA LEU A 713 -24.73 -28.32 -11.71
C LEU A 713 -23.78 -28.51 -10.51
N SER A 714 -23.72 -29.73 -9.99
CA SER A 714 -22.74 -30.21 -9.01
C SER A 714 -21.29 -30.35 -9.52
N ALA A 715 -20.98 -30.05 -10.78
CA ALA A 715 -19.61 -30.12 -11.29
C ALA A 715 -18.78 -28.87 -10.94
N SER A 716 -19.44 -27.74 -10.64
CA SER A 716 -18.77 -26.53 -10.16
C SER A 716 -18.71 -26.54 -8.63
N GLN A 717 -17.51 -26.71 -8.07
CA GLN A 717 -17.28 -26.84 -6.62
C GLN A 717 -17.82 -25.65 -5.81
N GLY A 718 -17.79 -24.42 -6.37
CA GLY A 718 -18.36 -23.23 -5.71
C GLY A 718 -19.88 -23.22 -5.64
N VAL A 719 -20.55 -23.81 -6.64
CA VAL A 719 -22.02 -23.86 -6.72
C VAL A 719 -22.59 -24.87 -5.71
N ILE A 720 -21.93 -26.01 -5.50
CA ILE A 720 -22.35 -26.98 -4.47
C ILE A 720 -22.36 -26.33 -3.08
N THR A 721 -21.29 -25.61 -2.73
CA THR A 721 -21.20 -25.03 -1.38
C THR A 721 -22.20 -23.90 -1.19
N PHE A 722 -22.47 -23.12 -2.23
CA PHE A 722 -23.51 -22.10 -2.20
C PHE A 722 -24.92 -22.71 -2.03
N LEU A 723 -25.24 -23.75 -2.79
CA LEU A 723 -26.52 -24.47 -2.65
C LEU A 723 -26.63 -25.11 -1.26
N MET A 724 -25.55 -25.70 -0.72
CA MET A 724 -25.53 -26.21 0.66
C MET A 724 -25.78 -25.11 1.70
N PHE A 725 -25.21 -23.91 1.51
CA PHE A 725 -25.46 -22.76 2.38
C PHE A 725 -26.93 -22.31 2.33
N LEU A 726 -27.52 -22.22 1.12
CA LEU A 726 -28.93 -21.88 0.95
C LEU A 726 -29.85 -22.92 1.60
N ASN A 727 -29.53 -24.21 1.45
CA ASN A 727 -30.25 -25.28 2.14
C ASN A 727 -30.16 -25.16 3.67
N GLN A 728 -28.98 -24.86 4.22
CA GLN A 728 -28.79 -24.60 5.66
C GLN A 728 -29.58 -23.37 6.15
N LYS A 729 -29.85 -22.40 5.26
CA LYS A 729 -30.72 -21.24 5.53
C LYS A 729 -32.20 -21.53 5.31
N GLY A 730 -32.58 -22.78 5.01
CA GLY A 730 -33.97 -23.21 4.86
C GLY A 730 -34.59 -22.90 3.50
N VAL A 731 -33.77 -22.56 2.49
CA VAL A 731 -34.22 -22.37 1.11
C VAL A 731 -34.40 -23.76 0.47
N GLU A 732 -35.59 -24.05 -0.06
CA GLU A 732 -35.80 -25.24 -0.90
C GLU A 732 -34.98 -25.09 -2.18
N LEU A 733 -34.07 -26.05 -2.40
CA LEU A 733 -33.20 -26.12 -3.57
C LEU A 733 -33.88 -26.79 -4.77
#